data_AF-A0AAD9SJD6-F1
#
_entry.id   AF-A0AAD9SJD6-F1
#
_cell.length_a   1.000
_cell.length_b   1.000
_cell.length_c   1.000
_cell.angle_alpha   90.00
_cell.angle_beta   90.00
_cell.angle_gamma   90.00
#
_symmetry.space_group_name_H-M   'P 1'
#
loop_
_entity.id
_entity.type
_entity.pdbx_description
1 polymer ?
#
loop_
_entity_poly.entity_id
_entity_poly.type
_entity_poly.pdbx_seq_one_letter_code
_entity_poly.pdbx_strand_id
1 'polypeptide(L)'
;MGFVMEVSEKSDFVSSPAAPGSLVMDSTSDFSADQRDMQRMGKKQEFKRNFNWFSSIAFTSCTMGTWEFVFINNFQSLVDGGRAGMFWSYCWVIFGQFFVVLSLAEMSSMAPTAGGQYHWVSEFSPQSIQKISSYASGWLSALCWQSFVASDCIFTAQLLMAAVSIGNPGFSPELWQTSLLAMLIGVMVTSLNIWCSKRLPVIENFFVFLHIACFVIVVVILGVTSQKTSARQVFLEVTDNGGNYPTLGLAVMVGQVSAMWNVCASDAVAHISEEVKDASIIAPRAMFWSFALNAPIAFAIMLMFLFTVPDVTAATTEYTFPFLSILASSSLPPAGGQAITSLMVILVFMISVSTFASTSRQCFAFARDQGFPASDWLRRVDPALNVPRNSCIFTFGFTIVMCLVYLGSSVAFNAILSIGIVALMGTYGLSTGCVLYRRLRWPETLPPVRWSLGRWGILVNGIGVSYASFAFFWSFWPIYYSPTPETMNWAVAMFGGVMLLAVVAYFVRGRKLYEGPYNTGHQFSANDAGWDAFDPGLAPFLSTMDQSEAWNQPASAATRQPVESTAALPPNTESVSLHAKAGFTGVRELSPTCYTRLPHTCVACSASFPRNNQLERHAAENNHKAYLCTCGKAFTRASALRRHIEEFTQARKHDCPLCDHKFKRSGHVEQHLRLAHKKPDDVIKDLLAAQTSKPLEGRNQASTSSVAGPATGFTNTQAGYPVVLTGGPWTESTGFHPTVPFDNPVSQPGNFSDLVFGLLDPGTGSVADSPAFMPRGFVAQAAEFHVYPAGAEAATQTRFTGNFAPDLADNPAAHPDENLSLLDPNLASVTVGPADGFRMPALENDCMEGFYDVDLDVFGL
;
A
#
# COMPACT_ATOMS: atom_id res chain seq x y z
N MET A 1 -17.12 66.18 12.20
CA MET A 1 -18.31 65.80 11.43
C MET A 1 -18.56 64.32 11.64
N GLY A 2 -19.80 63.90 11.85
CA GLY A 2 -20.22 62.52 11.66
C GLY A 2 -21.50 62.52 10.85
N PHE A 3 -21.93 61.36 10.37
CA PHE A 3 -23.35 61.04 10.27
C PHE A 3 -23.55 59.52 10.30
N VAL A 4 -24.71 59.08 10.75
CA VAL A 4 -25.13 57.68 10.89
C VAL A 4 -26.25 57.40 9.90
N MET A 5 -26.41 56.16 9.45
CA MET A 5 -27.75 55.64 9.14
C MET A 5 -27.83 54.13 9.34
N GLU A 6 -29.05 53.62 9.44
CA GLU A 6 -29.38 52.42 10.21
C GLU A 6 -29.77 51.18 9.39
N VAL A 7 -29.59 50.03 10.04
CA VAL A 7 -30.51 48.88 10.15
C VAL A 7 -31.56 48.67 9.05
N SER A 8 -31.60 47.44 8.53
CA SER A 8 -32.87 46.75 8.29
C SER A 8 -32.76 45.30 8.76
N GLU A 9 -33.55 44.94 9.77
CA GLU A 9 -33.53 43.64 10.43
C GLU A 9 -34.88 42.94 10.24
N LYS A 10 -34.86 41.70 9.72
CA LYS A 10 -35.95 40.73 9.65
C LYS A 10 -35.39 39.38 9.21
N SER A 11 -35.82 38.23 9.71
CA SER A 11 -36.52 37.91 10.96
C SER A 11 -36.48 36.39 11.12
N ASP A 12 -36.39 35.92 12.36
CA ASP A 12 -36.17 34.53 12.78
C ASP A 12 -36.80 33.42 11.94
N PHE A 13 -36.03 32.34 11.72
CA PHE A 13 -36.59 31.00 11.58
C PHE A 13 -36.02 30.09 12.68
N VAL A 14 -36.86 29.70 13.63
CA VAL A 14 -36.47 28.97 14.83
C VAL A 14 -35.98 27.56 14.48
N SER A 15 -34.76 27.22 14.89
CA SER A 15 -34.25 25.85 14.86
C SER A 15 -34.84 25.05 16.02
N SER A 16 -35.90 24.29 15.73
CA SER A 16 -36.46 23.34 16.70
C SER A 16 -35.51 22.15 16.91
N PRO A 17 -35.26 21.69 18.15
CA PRO A 17 -34.37 20.57 18.42
C PRO A 17 -35.01 19.25 17.93
N ALA A 18 -34.41 18.64 16.90
CA ALA A 18 -34.86 17.37 16.35
C ALA A 18 -34.65 16.22 17.36
N ALA A 19 -35.69 15.42 17.57
CA ALA A 19 -35.61 14.23 18.42
C ALA A 19 -34.77 13.11 17.77
N PRO A 20 -34.01 12.31 18.55
CA PRO A 20 -33.19 11.23 18.01
C PRO A 20 -34.06 10.03 17.63
N GLY A 21 -34.41 9.87 16.34
CA GLY A 21 -35.28 8.75 15.96
C GLY A 21 -35.71 8.54 14.50
N SER A 22 -35.12 9.20 13.49
CA SER A 22 -35.38 8.81 12.09
C SER A 22 -34.26 9.21 11.13
N LEU A 23 -33.68 8.24 10.42
CA LEU A 23 -32.88 8.51 9.22
C LEU A 23 -33.83 8.72 8.05
N VAL A 24 -34.13 9.98 7.75
CA VAL A 24 -34.85 10.36 6.53
C VAL A 24 -33.93 10.08 5.33
N MET A 25 -34.30 9.12 4.48
CA MET A 25 -33.67 8.95 3.17
C MET A 25 -34.06 10.12 2.27
N ASP A 26 -33.17 11.10 2.11
CA ASP A 26 -33.26 12.05 1.01
C ASP A 26 -32.95 11.32 -0.30
N SER A 27 -34.00 10.94 -1.02
CA SER A 27 -33.92 10.13 -2.23
C SER A 27 -33.55 10.93 -3.48
N THR A 28 -32.83 12.06 -3.36
CA THR A 28 -32.55 12.96 -4.49
C THR A 28 -31.08 13.35 -4.70
N SER A 29 -30.15 13.03 -3.79
CA SER A 29 -28.71 13.26 -4.01
C SER A 29 -28.02 12.09 -4.72
N ASP A 30 -27.55 12.29 -5.96
CA ASP A 30 -26.71 11.32 -6.67
C ASP A 30 -25.28 11.35 -6.10
N PHE A 31 -25.07 10.59 -5.03
CA PHE A 31 -23.79 10.47 -4.33
C PHE A 31 -22.66 10.10 -5.31
N SER A 32 -21.51 10.77 -5.18
CA SER A 32 -20.30 10.37 -5.91
C SER A 32 -19.93 8.91 -5.62
N ALA A 33 -19.24 8.23 -6.54
CA ALA A 33 -18.78 6.86 -6.32
C ALA A 33 -17.97 6.73 -5.02
N ASP A 34 -17.04 7.66 -4.80
CA ASP A 34 -16.29 7.86 -3.55
C ASP A 34 -17.16 7.92 -2.28
N GLN A 35 -18.34 8.55 -2.33
CA GLN A 35 -19.27 8.61 -1.20
C GLN A 35 -20.07 7.32 -1.04
N ARG A 36 -20.49 6.68 -2.14
CA ARG A 36 -21.19 5.38 -2.11
C ARG A 36 -20.30 4.27 -1.56
N ASP A 37 -19.02 4.25 -1.96
CA ASP A 37 -18.03 3.29 -1.46
C ASP A 37 -17.85 3.46 0.07
N MET A 38 -17.68 4.70 0.53
CA MET A 38 -17.55 5.00 1.97
C MET A 38 -18.82 4.67 2.77
N GLN A 39 -20.01 4.96 2.23
CA GLN A 39 -21.31 4.58 2.83
C GLN A 39 -21.49 3.06 2.92
N ARG A 40 -21.09 2.32 1.88
CA ARG A 40 -21.13 0.84 1.83
C ARG A 40 -20.33 0.20 2.98
N MET A 41 -19.23 0.84 3.37
CA MET A 41 -18.35 0.43 4.47
C MET A 41 -18.64 1.18 5.79
N GLY A 42 -19.78 1.89 5.85
CA GLY A 42 -20.25 2.68 6.99
C GLY A 42 -19.28 3.72 7.53
N LYS A 43 -18.31 4.16 6.72
CA LYS A 43 -17.33 5.17 7.12
C LYS A 43 -17.79 6.55 6.65
N LYS A 44 -17.74 7.53 7.56
CA LYS A 44 -17.79 8.94 7.18
C LYS A 44 -16.40 9.34 6.64
N GLN A 45 -16.38 10.00 5.49
CA GLN A 45 -15.16 10.59 4.95
C GLN A 45 -14.80 11.84 5.76
N GLU A 46 -13.69 11.79 6.50
CA GLU A 46 -13.22 12.92 7.33
C GLU A 46 -12.20 13.80 6.61
N PHE A 47 -11.55 13.28 5.55
CA PHE A 47 -10.51 13.98 4.80
C PHE A 47 -11.00 14.59 3.48
N LYS A 48 -10.21 15.54 2.96
CA LYS A 48 -10.48 16.24 1.69
C LYS A 48 -9.68 15.58 0.58
N ARG A 49 -10.37 15.16 -0.50
CA ARG A 49 -9.76 14.46 -1.64
C ARG A 49 -8.92 15.43 -2.47
N ASN A 50 -7.63 15.49 -2.15
CA ASN A 50 -6.64 16.40 -2.72
C ASN A 50 -5.71 15.68 -3.73
N PHE A 51 -5.40 14.41 -3.51
CA PHE A 51 -4.58 13.61 -4.43
C PHE A 51 -5.35 13.28 -5.73
N ASN A 52 -4.61 13.28 -6.83
CA ASN A 52 -5.05 12.88 -8.17
C ASN A 52 -4.23 11.66 -8.64
N TRP A 53 -4.49 11.16 -9.86
CA TRP A 53 -3.84 9.94 -10.34
C TRP A 53 -2.31 10.00 -10.34
N PHE A 54 -1.74 11.13 -10.79
CA PHE A 54 -0.30 11.29 -10.92
C PHE A 54 0.37 11.46 -9.55
N SER A 55 -0.18 12.33 -8.69
CA SER A 55 0.32 12.50 -7.31
C SER A 55 0.16 11.26 -6.45
N SER A 56 -0.80 10.37 -6.74
CA SER A 56 -0.93 9.08 -6.05
C SER A 56 0.16 8.09 -6.47
N ILE A 57 0.55 8.08 -7.75
CA ILE A 57 1.71 7.33 -8.24
C ILE A 57 3.00 7.93 -7.69
N ALA A 58 3.17 9.24 -7.77
CA ALA A 58 4.34 9.94 -7.23
C ALA A 58 4.57 9.59 -5.75
N PHE A 59 3.52 9.73 -4.93
CA PHE A 59 3.51 9.38 -3.51
C PHE A 59 3.90 7.91 -3.25
N THR A 60 3.31 6.99 -4.00
CA THR A 60 3.56 5.55 -3.80
C THR A 60 4.98 5.19 -4.24
N SER A 61 5.42 5.67 -5.41
CA SER A 61 6.80 5.47 -5.89
C SER A 61 7.84 6.03 -4.94
N CYS A 62 7.62 7.22 -4.36
CA CYS A 62 8.52 7.80 -3.36
C CYS A 62 8.45 7.03 -2.03
N THR A 63 7.28 6.57 -1.59
CA THR A 63 7.16 5.72 -0.39
C THR A 63 7.86 4.36 -0.54
N MET A 64 7.94 3.82 -1.76
CA MET A 64 8.67 2.57 -2.01
C MET A 64 10.20 2.74 -1.92
N GLY A 65 10.75 3.92 -2.23
CA GLY A 65 12.19 4.21 -2.14
C GLY A 65 13.09 3.22 -2.89
N THR A 66 12.55 2.60 -3.93
CA THR A 66 12.97 1.26 -4.39
C THR A 66 14.44 1.21 -4.77
N TRP A 67 14.91 2.16 -5.58
CA TRP A 67 16.27 2.16 -6.10
C TRP A 67 17.27 2.74 -5.08
N GLU A 68 16.83 3.65 -4.22
CA GLU A 68 17.62 4.16 -3.10
C GLU A 68 17.92 3.05 -2.08
N PHE A 69 16.92 2.22 -1.73
CA PHE A 69 17.14 1.08 -0.85
C PHE A 69 17.95 -0.03 -1.53
N VAL A 70 17.80 -0.26 -2.85
CA VAL A 70 18.75 -1.11 -3.63
C VAL A 70 20.17 -0.55 -3.64
N PHE A 71 20.40 0.71 -3.30
CA PHE A 71 21.75 1.27 -3.19
C PHE A 71 22.31 1.19 -1.75
N ILE A 72 21.49 1.42 -0.72
CA ILE A 72 21.96 1.48 0.68
C ILE A 72 21.76 0.18 1.48
N ASN A 73 20.70 -0.58 1.24
CA ASN A 73 20.23 -1.67 2.10
C ASN A 73 20.37 -3.06 1.44
N ASN A 74 21.60 -3.55 1.31
CA ASN A 74 21.87 -4.90 0.74
C ASN A 74 22.89 -5.72 1.54
N PHE A 75 23.25 -5.29 2.76
CA PHE A 75 24.26 -5.96 3.58
C PHE A 75 23.97 -7.47 3.72
N GLN A 76 22.73 -7.84 4.04
CA GLN A 76 22.32 -9.25 4.19
C GLN A 76 22.41 -10.02 2.86
N SER A 77 21.90 -9.48 1.75
CA SER A 77 22.06 -10.11 0.41
C SER A 77 23.52 -10.32 0.01
N LEU A 78 24.42 -9.45 0.44
CA LEU A 78 25.84 -9.53 0.14
C LEU A 78 26.57 -10.54 1.02
N VAL A 79 26.30 -10.58 2.33
CA VAL A 79 26.86 -11.62 3.23
C VAL A 79 26.39 -13.01 2.79
N ASP A 80 25.07 -13.18 2.65
CA ASP A 80 24.39 -14.45 2.41
C ASP A 80 24.11 -14.70 0.92
N GLY A 81 25.16 -14.75 0.09
CA GLY A 81 25.05 -15.13 -1.33
C GLY A 81 25.88 -14.29 -2.30
N GLY A 82 26.43 -13.16 -1.86
CA GLY A 82 27.27 -12.30 -2.68
C GLY A 82 26.54 -11.76 -3.91
N ARG A 83 27.27 -11.57 -5.00
CA ARG A 83 26.73 -10.90 -6.20
C ARG A 83 25.63 -11.71 -6.90
N ALA A 84 25.90 -12.98 -7.21
CA ALA A 84 24.91 -13.82 -7.89
C ALA A 84 23.72 -14.19 -6.99
N GLY A 85 23.95 -14.39 -5.69
CA GLY A 85 22.87 -14.62 -4.72
C GLY A 85 21.91 -13.43 -4.65
N MET A 86 22.46 -12.22 -4.54
CA MET A 86 21.68 -10.97 -4.59
C MET A 86 20.93 -10.83 -5.93
N PHE A 87 21.60 -11.01 -7.08
CA PHE A 87 20.98 -10.90 -8.40
C PHE A 87 19.73 -11.77 -8.54
N TRP A 88 19.86 -13.08 -8.28
CA TRP A 88 18.74 -14.01 -8.44
C TRP A 88 17.65 -13.77 -7.38
N SER A 89 18.02 -13.36 -6.17
CA SER A 89 17.06 -12.99 -5.12
C SER A 89 16.09 -11.92 -5.58
N TYR A 90 16.59 -10.84 -6.18
CA TYR A 90 15.73 -9.79 -6.75
C TYR A 90 14.81 -10.32 -7.86
N CYS A 91 15.28 -11.23 -8.72
CA CYS A 91 14.46 -11.78 -9.80
C CYS A 91 13.19 -12.48 -9.27
N TRP A 92 13.29 -13.39 -8.29
CA TRP A 92 12.10 -14.06 -7.77
C TRP A 92 11.32 -13.21 -6.75
N VAL A 93 11.98 -12.29 -6.04
CA VAL A 93 11.31 -11.36 -5.12
C VAL A 93 10.44 -10.36 -5.88
N ILE A 94 10.93 -9.76 -6.98
CA ILE A 94 10.12 -8.90 -7.86
C ILE A 94 8.96 -9.69 -8.46
N PHE A 95 9.22 -10.92 -8.96
CA PHE A 95 8.19 -11.78 -9.52
C PHE A 95 7.10 -12.13 -8.49
N GLY A 96 7.47 -12.57 -7.30
CA GLY A 96 6.52 -12.93 -6.24
C GLY A 96 5.73 -11.72 -5.72
N GLN A 97 6.42 -10.60 -5.47
CA GLN A 97 5.79 -9.37 -5.01
C GLN A 97 4.81 -8.80 -6.04
N PHE A 98 5.05 -8.96 -7.34
CA PHE A 98 4.09 -8.55 -8.38
C PHE A 98 2.69 -9.16 -8.19
N PHE A 99 2.60 -10.46 -7.86
CA PHE A 99 1.31 -11.11 -7.59
C PHE A 99 0.66 -10.64 -6.28
N VAL A 100 1.48 -10.24 -5.29
CA VAL A 100 0.99 -9.54 -4.10
C VAL A 100 0.42 -8.18 -4.49
N VAL A 101 1.17 -7.32 -5.19
CA VAL A 101 0.70 -5.98 -5.61
C VAL A 101 -0.60 -6.05 -6.42
N LEU A 102 -0.72 -6.97 -7.37
CA LEU A 102 -1.95 -7.21 -8.13
C LEU A 102 -3.14 -7.58 -7.20
N SER A 103 -2.88 -8.38 -6.16
CA SER A 103 -3.89 -8.77 -5.18
C SER A 103 -4.32 -7.60 -4.28
N LEU A 104 -3.36 -6.83 -3.76
CA LEU A 104 -3.65 -5.65 -2.92
C LEU A 104 -4.40 -4.57 -3.72
N ALA A 105 -4.02 -4.37 -4.98
CA ALA A 105 -4.69 -3.45 -5.89
C ALA A 105 -6.18 -3.81 -6.04
N GLU A 106 -6.51 -5.05 -6.37
CA GLU A 106 -7.92 -5.46 -6.51
C GLU A 106 -8.71 -5.32 -5.20
N MET A 107 -8.12 -5.69 -4.05
CA MET A 107 -8.74 -5.49 -2.74
C MET A 107 -8.98 -4.00 -2.44
N SER A 108 -8.04 -3.12 -2.80
CA SER A 108 -8.21 -1.66 -2.69
C SER A 108 -9.28 -1.09 -3.63
N SER A 109 -9.59 -1.77 -4.75
CA SER A 109 -10.71 -1.41 -5.63
C SER A 109 -12.06 -1.79 -5.02
N MET A 110 -12.14 -2.92 -4.33
CA MET A 110 -13.35 -3.38 -3.61
C MET A 110 -13.62 -2.58 -2.33
N ALA A 111 -12.58 -2.23 -1.59
CA ALA A 111 -12.64 -1.53 -0.31
C ALA A 111 -11.56 -0.43 -0.21
N PRO A 112 -11.79 0.76 -0.82
CA PRO A 112 -10.84 1.86 -0.86
C PRO A 112 -10.82 2.69 0.44
N THR A 113 -10.28 2.16 1.54
CA THR A 113 -10.22 2.88 2.84
C THR A 113 -8.81 2.99 3.40
N ALA A 114 -8.61 4.01 4.24
CA ALA A 114 -7.36 4.26 4.97
C ALA A 114 -6.91 3.08 5.88
N GLY A 115 -7.81 2.13 6.18
CA GLY A 115 -7.48 0.92 6.93
C GLY A 115 -6.78 -0.16 6.10
N GLY A 116 -6.92 -0.12 4.76
CA GLY A 116 -6.26 -1.04 3.82
C GLY A 116 -6.38 -2.50 4.24
N GLN A 117 -5.22 -3.13 4.46
CA GLN A 117 -5.03 -4.53 4.86
C GLN A 117 -6.06 -5.04 5.88
N TYR A 118 -6.26 -4.34 7.02
CA TYR A 118 -7.14 -4.84 8.08
C TYR A 118 -8.63 -4.71 7.72
N HIS A 119 -8.99 -3.72 6.89
CA HIS A 119 -10.32 -3.61 6.26
C HIS A 119 -10.55 -4.79 5.31
N TRP A 120 -9.58 -5.11 4.46
CA TRP A 120 -9.66 -6.24 3.53
C TRP A 120 -9.82 -7.58 4.27
N VAL A 121 -9.08 -7.78 5.36
CA VAL A 121 -9.27 -8.96 6.21
C VAL A 121 -10.68 -8.99 6.83
N SER A 122 -11.23 -7.86 7.30
CA SER A 122 -12.62 -7.80 7.78
C SER A 122 -13.65 -8.08 6.68
N GLU A 123 -13.39 -7.65 5.45
CA GLU A 123 -14.32 -7.76 4.32
C GLU A 123 -14.41 -9.19 3.77
N PHE A 124 -13.29 -9.92 3.76
CA PHE A 124 -13.18 -11.20 3.04
C PHE A 124 -13.13 -12.45 3.93
N SER A 125 -12.89 -12.31 5.25
CA SER A 125 -12.80 -13.44 6.17
C SER A 125 -14.15 -14.11 6.50
N PRO A 126 -14.15 -15.36 7.00
CA PRO A 126 -15.32 -15.98 7.63
C PRO A 126 -15.74 -15.21 8.88
N GLN A 127 -17.05 -15.05 9.11
CA GLN A 127 -17.59 -14.29 10.25
C GLN A 127 -17.05 -14.78 11.61
N SER A 128 -16.88 -16.10 11.77
CA SER A 128 -16.38 -16.74 12.99
C SER A 128 -14.99 -16.29 13.44
N ILE A 129 -14.13 -15.84 12.52
CA ILE A 129 -12.77 -15.35 12.81
C ILE A 129 -12.56 -13.87 12.46
N GLN A 130 -13.56 -13.21 11.85
CA GLN A 130 -13.46 -11.87 11.27
C GLN A 130 -12.90 -10.83 12.23
N LYS A 131 -13.49 -10.70 13.43
CA LYS A 131 -13.06 -9.68 14.40
C LYS A 131 -11.62 -9.90 14.87
N ILE A 132 -11.18 -11.14 15.06
CA ILE A 132 -9.82 -11.43 15.57
C ILE A 132 -8.75 -11.38 14.47
N SER A 133 -9.04 -11.87 13.26
CA SER A 133 -8.10 -11.79 12.14
C SER A 133 -7.90 -10.35 11.66
N SER A 134 -8.98 -9.56 11.59
CA SER A 134 -8.91 -8.13 11.27
C SER A 134 -8.14 -7.35 12.35
N TYR A 135 -8.37 -7.64 13.64
CA TYR A 135 -7.60 -7.03 14.73
C TYR A 135 -6.10 -7.35 14.66
N ALA A 136 -5.74 -8.62 14.38
CA ALA A 136 -4.35 -9.04 14.21
C ALA A 136 -3.70 -8.36 12.99
N SER A 137 -4.38 -8.30 11.84
CA SER A 137 -3.90 -7.56 10.65
C SER A 137 -3.69 -6.07 10.94
N GLY A 138 -4.56 -5.43 11.74
CA GLY A 138 -4.39 -4.05 12.16
C GLY A 138 -3.13 -3.81 12.99
N TRP A 139 -2.82 -4.70 13.93
CA TRP A 139 -1.58 -4.66 14.71
C TRP A 139 -0.33 -4.97 13.88
N LEU A 140 -0.39 -5.94 12.97
CA LEU A 140 0.71 -6.24 12.04
C LEU A 140 1.01 -5.05 11.12
N SER A 141 -0.04 -4.50 10.51
CA SER A 141 0.01 -3.31 9.66
C SER A 141 0.61 -2.11 10.42
N ALA A 142 0.16 -1.88 11.66
CA ALA A 142 0.71 -0.82 12.50
C ALA A 142 2.19 -1.03 12.84
N LEU A 143 2.56 -2.25 13.26
CA LEU A 143 3.93 -2.62 13.62
C LEU A 143 4.89 -2.40 12.45
N CYS A 144 4.50 -2.81 11.23
CA CYS A 144 5.25 -2.58 10.01
C CYS A 144 5.48 -1.09 9.75
N TRP A 145 4.41 -0.33 9.55
CA TRP A 145 4.50 1.07 9.10
C TRP A 145 5.21 1.97 10.12
N GLN A 146 5.00 1.73 11.42
CA GLN A 146 5.72 2.45 12.49
C GLN A 146 7.23 2.12 12.49
N SER A 147 7.60 0.86 12.22
CA SER A 147 9.00 0.44 12.10
C SER A 147 9.68 1.06 10.89
N PHE A 148 9.00 1.16 9.74
CA PHE A 148 9.52 1.81 8.54
C PHE A 148 9.86 3.29 8.80
N VAL A 149 8.93 4.09 9.36
CA VAL A 149 9.20 5.51 9.65
C VAL A 149 10.39 5.71 10.59
N ALA A 150 10.52 4.87 11.62
CA ALA A 150 11.68 4.91 12.50
C ALA A 150 13.00 4.58 11.77
N SER A 151 12.93 3.64 10.83
CA SER A 151 14.07 3.19 10.03
C SER A 151 14.52 4.24 9.03
N ASP A 152 13.59 4.84 8.28
CA ASP A 152 13.90 5.89 7.28
C ASP A 152 14.59 7.09 7.95
N CYS A 153 14.16 7.47 9.16
CA CYS A 153 14.78 8.53 9.95
C CYS A 153 16.22 8.18 10.39
N ILE A 154 16.47 6.93 10.78
CA ILE A 154 17.79 6.46 11.22
C ILE A 154 18.74 6.27 10.02
N PHE A 155 18.27 5.72 8.89
CA PHE A 155 19.06 5.63 7.66
C PHE A 155 19.42 7.02 7.12
N THR A 156 18.48 7.98 7.13
CA THR A 156 18.76 9.38 6.75
C THR A 156 19.84 9.99 7.64
N ALA A 157 19.80 9.73 8.95
CA ALA A 157 20.82 10.18 9.89
C ALA A 157 22.19 9.50 9.63
N GLN A 158 22.23 8.18 9.43
CA GLN A 158 23.45 7.44 9.12
C GLN A 158 24.08 7.90 7.80
N LEU A 159 23.29 8.16 6.76
CA LEU A 159 23.78 8.70 5.48
C LEU A 159 24.38 10.10 5.63
N LEU A 160 23.77 10.95 6.48
CA LEU A 160 24.32 12.27 6.78
C LEU A 160 25.67 12.16 7.51
N MET A 161 25.77 11.25 8.47
CA MET A 161 27.02 10.98 9.20
C MET A 161 28.11 10.40 8.27
N ALA A 162 27.76 9.52 7.34
CA ALA A 162 28.67 9.03 6.30
C ALA A 162 29.14 10.16 5.37
N ALA A 163 28.24 11.06 4.95
CA ALA A 163 28.61 12.23 4.15
C ALA A 163 29.58 13.18 4.90
N VAL A 164 29.45 13.33 6.23
CA VAL A 164 30.43 14.08 7.03
C VAL A 164 31.78 13.34 7.08
N SER A 165 31.79 12.03 7.31
CA SER A 165 33.02 11.23 7.42
C SER A 165 33.85 11.22 6.12
N ILE A 166 33.21 11.17 4.94
CA ILE A 166 33.91 11.30 3.64
C ILE A 166 34.66 12.64 3.52
N GLY A 167 34.06 13.73 4.02
CA GLY A 167 34.68 15.07 3.99
C GLY A 167 35.66 15.33 5.13
N ASN A 168 35.62 14.54 6.21
CA ASN A 168 36.48 14.65 7.37
C ASN A 168 36.90 13.25 7.87
N PRO A 169 38.01 12.69 7.37
CA PRO A 169 38.46 11.34 7.73
C PRO A 169 38.80 11.13 9.22
N GLY A 170 38.91 12.20 10.02
CA GLY A 170 39.04 12.11 11.47
C GLY A 170 37.71 11.96 12.22
N PHE A 171 36.57 11.95 11.52
CA PHE A 171 35.23 11.88 12.10
C PHE A 171 34.69 10.45 12.07
N SER A 172 34.60 9.82 13.24
CA SER A 172 33.93 8.54 13.46
C SER A 172 32.51 8.79 14.01
N PRO A 173 31.43 8.29 13.35
CA PRO A 173 30.07 8.42 13.85
C PRO A 173 29.81 7.65 15.15
N GLU A 174 29.34 8.33 16.19
CA GLU A 174 28.90 7.71 17.45
C GLU A 174 27.36 7.53 17.48
N LEU A 175 26.88 6.46 18.14
CA LEU A 175 25.46 6.10 18.16
C LEU A 175 24.54 7.25 18.62
N TRP A 176 24.97 8.05 19.60
CA TRP A 176 24.18 9.19 20.10
C TRP A 176 24.04 10.33 19.09
N GLN A 177 25.04 10.54 18.23
CA GLN A 177 25.01 11.55 17.18
C GLN A 177 23.95 11.16 16.14
N THR A 178 23.97 9.90 15.69
CA THR A 178 22.94 9.32 14.83
C THR A 178 21.56 9.36 15.48
N SER A 179 21.42 9.00 16.76
CA SER A 179 20.13 9.04 17.47
C SER A 179 19.53 10.45 17.54
N LEU A 180 20.32 11.48 17.89
CA LEU A 180 19.82 12.85 17.97
C LEU A 180 19.48 13.42 16.59
N LEU A 181 20.26 13.09 15.55
CA LEU A 181 19.94 13.47 14.17
C LEU A 181 18.67 12.77 13.67
N ALA A 182 18.49 11.49 13.97
CA ALA A 182 17.27 10.75 13.62
C ALA A 182 16.03 11.33 14.31
N MET A 183 16.14 11.74 15.58
CA MET A 183 15.08 12.47 16.28
C MET A 183 14.78 13.83 15.63
N LEU A 184 15.80 14.59 15.21
CA LEU A 184 15.64 15.87 14.50
C LEU A 184 14.95 15.68 13.13
N ILE A 185 15.35 14.65 12.38
CA ILE A 185 14.71 14.26 11.11
C ILE A 185 13.25 13.87 11.38
N GLY A 186 12.97 13.11 12.43
CA GLY A 186 11.62 12.80 12.89
C GLY A 186 10.79 14.06 13.19
N VAL A 187 11.36 15.08 13.84
CA VAL A 187 10.70 16.39 14.04
C VAL A 187 10.37 17.05 12.70
N MET A 188 11.33 17.11 11.78
CA MET A 188 11.15 17.74 10.45
C MET A 188 10.05 17.03 9.63
N VAL A 189 10.11 15.71 9.54
CA VAL A 189 9.15 14.85 8.83
C VAL A 189 7.73 14.99 9.42
N THR A 190 7.63 15.00 10.75
CA THR A 190 6.36 15.22 11.48
C THR A 190 5.80 16.62 11.22
N SER A 191 6.67 17.64 11.23
CA SER A 191 6.32 19.04 10.99
C SER A 191 5.73 19.25 9.60
N LEU A 192 6.36 18.69 8.57
CA LEU A 192 5.86 18.71 7.20
C LEU A 192 4.51 17.99 7.09
N ASN A 193 4.36 16.83 7.72
CA ASN A 193 3.13 16.05 7.70
C ASN A 193 1.96 16.69 8.48
N ILE A 194 2.23 17.56 9.45
CA ILE A 194 1.21 18.31 10.19
C ILE A 194 0.83 19.62 9.46
N TRP A 195 1.81 20.44 9.07
CA TRP A 195 1.55 21.79 8.57
C TRP A 195 1.51 21.90 7.04
N CYS A 196 2.25 21.05 6.32
CA CYS A 196 2.32 21.08 4.85
C CYS A 196 1.39 20.07 4.16
N SER A 197 0.63 19.25 4.89
CA SER A 197 -0.22 18.18 4.33
C SER A 197 -1.14 18.61 3.18
N LYS A 198 -1.68 19.84 3.20
CA LYS A 198 -2.54 20.38 2.12
C LYS A 198 -1.79 20.61 0.80
N ARG A 199 -0.45 20.69 0.85
CA ARG A 199 0.46 20.81 -0.30
C ARG A 199 1.16 19.49 -0.63
N LEU A 200 0.97 18.43 0.16
CA LEU A 200 1.66 17.14 -0.03
C LEU A 200 1.53 16.62 -1.47
N PRO A 201 0.34 16.61 -2.14
CA PRO A 201 0.24 16.18 -3.54
C PRO A 201 1.09 16.98 -4.56
N VAL A 202 1.54 18.19 -4.22
CA VAL A 202 2.44 19.01 -5.05
C VAL A 202 3.90 18.74 -4.71
N ILE A 203 4.20 18.50 -3.42
CA ILE A 203 5.52 18.10 -2.92
C ILE A 203 5.90 16.74 -3.53
N GLU A 204 4.98 15.76 -3.52
CA GLU A 204 5.19 14.43 -4.10
C GLU A 204 5.47 14.48 -5.61
N ASN A 205 4.79 15.36 -6.36
CA ASN A 205 5.07 15.56 -7.78
C ASN A 205 6.50 16.09 -8.05
N PHE A 206 7.07 16.85 -7.10
CA PHE A 206 8.46 17.29 -7.16
C PHE A 206 9.41 16.17 -6.70
N PHE A 207 9.04 15.41 -5.66
CA PHE A 207 9.81 14.27 -5.17
C PHE A 207 10.04 13.21 -6.26
N VAL A 208 8.99 12.80 -6.99
CA VAL A 208 9.14 11.78 -8.05
C VAL A 208 10.01 12.27 -9.23
N PHE A 209 10.01 13.58 -9.51
CA PHE A 209 10.93 14.16 -10.50
C PHE A 209 12.38 14.05 -10.03
N LEU A 210 12.65 14.42 -8.77
CA LEU A 210 14.01 14.37 -8.21
C LEU A 210 14.51 12.93 -8.07
N HIS A 211 13.67 12.00 -7.59
CA HIS A 211 13.90 10.55 -7.55
C HIS A 211 14.38 10.01 -8.91
N ILE A 212 13.67 10.29 -10.01
CA ILE A 212 14.04 9.84 -11.36
C ILE A 212 15.31 10.55 -11.87
N ALA A 213 15.45 11.85 -11.64
CA ALA A 213 16.63 12.60 -12.08
C ALA A 213 17.91 12.13 -11.37
N CYS A 214 17.83 11.92 -10.05
CA CYS A 214 18.91 11.40 -9.22
C CYS A 214 19.32 9.98 -9.62
N PHE A 215 18.37 9.09 -9.94
CA PHE A 215 18.68 7.75 -10.45
C PHE A 215 19.59 7.81 -11.68
N VAL A 216 19.23 8.62 -12.69
CA VAL A 216 20.03 8.76 -13.91
C VAL A 216 21.42 9.33 -13.60
N ILE A 217 21.50 10.33 -12.72
CA ILE A 217 22.78 10.95 -12.30
C ILE A 217 23.69 9.90 -11.63
N VAL A 218 23.19 9.14 -10.66
CA VAL A 218 23.98 8.14 -9.91
C VAL A 218 24.42 6.99 -10.81
N VAL A 219 23.51 6.43 -11.63
CA VAL A 219 23.82 5.33 -12.56
C VAL A 219 24.85 5.77 -13.60
N VAL A 220 24.73 6.97 -14.18
CA VAL A 220 25.68 7.45 -15.19
C VAL A 220 27.04 7.75 -14.57
N ILE A 221 27.10 8.45 -13.42
CA ILE A 221 28.38 8.79 -12.80
C ILE A 221 29.12 7.52 -12.38
N LEU A 222 28.50 6.65 -11.59
CA LEU A 222 29.17 5.44 -11.08
C LEU A 222 29.39 4.40 -12.18
N GLY A 223 28.49 4.32 -13.15
CA GLY A 223 28.65 3.52 -14.36
C GLY A 223 29.84 3.97 -15.24
N VAL A 224 30.31 5.22 -15.13
CA VAL A 224 31.52 5.70 -15.82
C VAL A 224 32.76 5.64 -14.92
N THR A 225 32.68 6.08 -13.67
CA THR A 225 33.85 6.26 -12.79
C THR A 225 34.30 5.01 -12.04
N SER A 226 33.44 3.99 -11.92
CA SER A 226 33.77 2.75 -11.20
C SER A 226 34.31 1.67 -12.15
N GLN A 227 35.32 0.94 -11.70
CA GLN A 227 35.75 -0.30 -12.35
C GLN A 227 34.63 -1.34 -12.33
N LYS A 228 34.67 -2.33 -13.23
CA LYS A 228 33.60 -3.31 -13.42
C LYS A 228 34.13 -4.73 -13.36
N THR A 229 33.46 -5.59 -12.59
CA THR A 229 33.77 -7.02 -12.58
C THR A 229 33.14 -7.76 -13.76
N SER A 230 33.47 -9.05 -13.90
CA SER A 230 32.94 -9.91 -14.96
C SER A 230 31.47 -10.29 -14.74
N ALA A 231 30.75 -10.50 -15.84
CA ALA A 231 29.36 -10.99 -15.80
C ALA A 231 29.23 -12.38 -15.14
N ARG A 232 30.29 -13.20 -15.16
CA ARG A 232 30.33 -14.50 -14.46
C ARG A 232 30.21 -14.31 -12.95
N GLN A 233 30.96 -13.36 -12.39
CA GLN A 233 30.86 -13.01 -10.96
C GLN A 233 29.50 -12.43 -10.59
N VAL A 234 28.87 -11.65 -11.48
CA VAL A 234 27.56 -11.04 -11.19
C VAL A 234 26.40 -12.04 -11.27
N PHE A 235 26.43 -13.01 -12.18
CA PHE A 235 25.27 -13.87 -12.46
C PHE A 235 25.40 -15.34 -12.03
N LEU A 236 26.63 -15.86 -11.85
CA LEU A 236 26.88 -17.30 -11.70
C LEU A 236 27.71 -17.67 -10.45
N GLU A 237 28.50 -16.76 -9.90
CA GLU A 237 29.35 -17.02 -8.72
C GLU A 237 28.64 -16.56 -7.45
N VAL A 238 27.89 -17.49 -6.83
CA VAL A 238 27.34 -17.33 -5.48
C VAL A 238 28.46 -17.52 -4.46
N THR A 239 28.60 -16.60 -3.51
CA THR A 239 29.60 -16.69 -2.43
C THR A 239 28.96 -16.52 -1.07
N ASP A 240 29.48 -17.24 -0.06
CA ASP A 240 29.25 -16.92 1.34
C ASP A 240 30.37 -15.97 1.78
N ASN A 241 30.00 -14.80 2.31
CA ASN A 241 30.93 -13.75 2.71
C ASN A 241 30.86 -13.50 4.22
N GLY A 242 30.41 -14.49 5.00
CA GLY A 242 30.45 -14.48 6.46
C GLY A 242 29.25 -15.14 7.16
N GLY A 243 28.18 -15.50 6.45
CA GLY A 243 26.98 -16.12 7.01
C GLY A 243 27.23 -17.54 7.54
N ASN A 244 28.17 -18.26 6.93
CA ASN A 244 28.62 -19.62 7.30
C ASN A 244 27.48 -20.66 7.30
N TYR A 245 26.55 -20.56 6.36
CA TYR A 245 25.41 -21.50 6.24
C TYR A 245 25.85 -22.86 5.64
N PRO A 246 25.24 -24.01 6.06
CA PRO A 246 25.67 -25.34 5.61
C PRO A 246 25.57 -25.59 4.10
N THR A 247 24.83 -24.76 3.37
CA THR A 247 24.84 -24.73 1.90
C THR A 247 24.66 -23.29 1.41
N LEU A 248 25.25 -22.96 0.26
CA LEU A 248 25.02 -21.68 -0.42
C LEU A 248 23.54 -21.45 -0.78
N GLY A 249 22.78 -22.52 -1.00
CA GLY A 249 21.33 -22.43 -1.21
C GLY A 249 20.59 -21.91 0.02
N LEU A 250 20.95 -22.36 1.23
CA LEU A 250 20.39 -21.85 2.47
C LEU A 250 20.81 -20.40 2.73
N ALA A 251 22.09 -20.05 2.51
CA ALA A 251 22.56 -18.67 2.58
C ALA A 251 21.69 -17.76 1.71
N VAL A 252 21.57 -18.06 0.41
CA VAL A 252 20.79 -17.26 -0.54
C VAL A 252 19.30 -17.14 -0.16
N MET A 253 18.70 -18.14 0.48
CA MET A 253 17.35 -18.06 1.02
C MET A 253 17.21 -17.18 2.28
N VAL A 254 18.30 -16.83 2.94
CA VAL A 254 18.37 -15.86 4.03
C VAL A 254 18.78 -14.47 3.52
N GLY A 255 19.69 -14.39 2.54
CA GLY A 255 20.15 -13.15 1.94
C GLY A 255 19.04 -12.30 1.30
N GLN A 256 18.05 -12.96 0.67
CA GLN A 256 16.92 -12.33 -0.03
C GLN A 256 16.07 -11.35 0.82
N VAL A 257 16.19 -11.32 2.14
CA VAL A 257 15.40 -10.44 3.02
C VAL A 257 15.64 -8.95 2.71
N SER A 258 16.87 -8.54 2.34
CA SER A 258 17.11 -7.17 1.86
C SER A 258 16.33 -6.88 0.57
N ALA A 259 16.31 -7.82 -0.40
CA ALA A 259 15.51 -7.65 -1.62
C ALA A 259 14.01 -7.52 -1.31
N MET A 260 13.49 -8.24 -0.30
CA MET A 260 12.08 -8.15 0.12
C MET A 260 11.70 -6.77 0.67
N TRP A 261 12.55 -6.14 1.48
CA TRP A 261 12.37 -4.74 1.88
C TRP A 261 12.31 -3.84 0.65
N ASN A 262 13.29 -4.00 -0.23
CA ASN A 262 13.59 -3.06 -1.31
C ASN A 262 12.54 -3.07 -2.45
N VAL A 263 11.47 -3.87 -2.37
CA VAL A 263 10.32 -3.87 -3.31
C VAL A 263 8.94 -3.75 -2.63
N CYS A 264 8.89 -3.48 -1.32
CA CYS A 264 7.66 -3.51 -0.53
C CYS A 264 6.86 -2.19 -0.58
N ALA A 265 6.04 -1.90 0.44
CA ALA A 265 5.31 -0.63 0.65
C ALA A 265 4.37 -0.14 -0.47
N SER A 266 4.16 -0.91 -1.54
CA SER A 266 3.33 -0.54 -2.69
C SER A 266 1.87 -0.16 -2.36
N ASP A 267 1.36 -0.58 -1.20
CA ASP A 267 0.01 -0.27 -0.72
C ASP A 267 -0.11 1.03 0.08
N ALA A 268 0.95 1.84 0.16
CA ALA A 268 0.97 3.20 0.74
C ALA A 268 -0.29 4.03 0.42
N VAL A 269 -0.70 4.05 -0.85
CA VAL A 269 -1.89 4.77 -1.33
C VAL A 269 -3.21 4.32 -0.71
N ALA A 270 -3.33 3.08 -0.23
CA ALA A 270 -4.51 2.63 0.51
C ALA A 270 -4.70 3.47 1.77
N HIS A 271 -3.62 3.72 2.51
CA HIS A 271 -3.68 4.46 3.77
C HIS A 271 -4.08 5.93 3.58
N ILE A 272 -3.78 6.54 2.44
CA ILE A 272 -4.25 7.89 2.08
C ILE A 272 -5.53 7.90 1.20
N SER A 273 -6.24 6.78 1.02
CA SER A 273 -7.35 6.69 0.05
C SER A 273 -8.52 7.65 0.29
N GLU A 274 -8.73 8.09 1.53
CA GLU A 274 -9.72 9.13 1.89
C GLU A 274 -9.28 10.55 1.44
N GLU A 275 -7.99 10.75 1.14
CA GLU A 275 -7.42 11.94 0.51
C GLU A 275 -7.27 11.80 -1.02
N VAL A 276 -7.57 10.64 -1.61
CA VAL A 276 -7.47 10.33 -3.06
C VAL A 276 -8.84 10.49 -3.74
N LYS A 277 -8.87 11.04 -4.96
CA LYS A 277 -10.09 11.14 -5.80
C LYS A 277 -10.39 9.83 -6.53
N ASP A 278 -11.65 9.44 -6.67
CA ASP A 278 -12.11 8.21 -7.35
C ASP A 278 -11.33 6.97 -6.87
N ALA A 279 -11.26 6.79 -5.55
CA ALA A 279 -10.23 5.97 -4.90
C ALA A 279 -10.29 4.49 -5.30
N SER A 280 -11.48 3.94 -5.55
CA SER A 280 -11.69 2.57 -6.08
C SER A 280 -11.13 2.34 -7.49
N ILE A 281 -10.65 3.38 -8.19
CA ILE A 281 -9.87 3.30 -9.44
C ILE A 281 -8.46 3.87 -9.30
N ILE A 282 -8.26 4.95 -8.53
CA ILE A 282 -6.93 5.58 -8.45
C ILE A 282 -5.97 4.82 -7.52
N ALA A 283 -6.42 4.30 -6.38
CA ALA A 283 -5.58 3.48 -5.50
C ALA A 283 -5.01 2.22 -6.21
N PRO A 284 -5.83 1.34 -6.83
CA PRO A 284 -5.30 0.16 -7.54
C PRO A 284 -4.32 0.52 -8.67
N ARG A 285 -4.61 1.59 -9.42
CA ARG A 285 -3.71 2.08 -10.48
C ARG A 285 -2.39 2.61 -9.92
N ALA A 286 -2.42 3.30 -8.77
CA ALA A 286 -1.21 3.79 -8.13
C ALA A 286 -0.32 2.65 -7.62
N MET A 287 -0.88 1.63 -6.96
CA MET A 287 -0.14 0.44 -6.55
C MET A 287 0.54 -0.25 -7.75
N PHE A 288 -0.24 -0.55 -8.80
CA PHE A 288 0.26 -1.23 -9.99
C PHE A 288 1.33 -0.42 -10.74
N TRP A 289 1.05 0.83 -11.08
CA TRP A 289 1.99 1.63 -11.89
C TRP A 289 3.24 2.03 -11.12
N SER A 290 3.16 2.27 -9.81
CA SER A 290 4.35 2.59 -9.02
C SER A 290 5.28 1.39 -8.94
N PHE A 291 4.75 0.17 -8.74
CA PHE A 291 5.54 -1.05 -8.79
C PHE A 291 6.12 -1.30 -10.20
N ALA A 292 5.30 -1.20 -11.25
CA ALA A 292 5.71 -1.45 -12.63
C ALA A 292 6.75 -0.45 -13.16
N LEU A 293 6.75 0.79 -12.66
CA LEU A 293 7.78 1.80 -12.98
C LEU A 293 9.04 1.65 -12.12
N ASN A 294 8.90 1.25 -10.85
CA ASN A 294 10.05 1.08 -9.95
C ASN A 294 10.86 -0.18 -10.23
N ALA A 295 10.23 -1.32 -10.53
CA ALA A 295 10.95 -2.59 -10.67
C ALA A 295 12.08 -2.55 -11.74
N PRO A 296 11.91 -1.94 -12.94
CA PRO A 296 13.00 -1.75 -13.89
C PRO A 296 14.11 -0.81 -13.39
N ILE A 297 13.76 0.25 -12.66
CA ILE A 297 14.72 1.22 -12.09
C ILE A 297 15.57 0.52 -11.00
N ALA A 298 14.92 -0.23 -10.12
CA ALA A 298 15.55 -1.07 -9.11
C ALA A 298 16.50 -2.11 -9.73
N PHE A 299 16.06 -2.81 -10.78
CA PHE A 299 16.89 -3.78 -11.49
C PHE A 299 18.12 -3.12 -12.16
N ALA A 300 17.96 -1.92 -12.71
CA ALA A 300 19.06 -1.18 -13.33
C ALA A 300 20.10 -0.67 -12.31
N ILE A 301 19.69 -0.12 -11.16
CA ILE A 301 20.65 0.24 -10.09
C ILE A 301 21.27 -1.00 -9.45
N MET A 302 20.52 -2.11 -9.30
CA MET A 302 21.04 -3.40 -8.80
C MET A 302 22.17 -3.90 -9.70
N LEU A 303 21.95 -3.94 -11.02
CA LEU A 303 22.99 -4.33 -11.98
C LEU A 303 24.20 -3.40 -11.87
N MET A 304 23.99 -2.08 -11.87
CA MET A 304 25.08 -1.11 -11.73
C MET A 304 25.90 -1.36 -10.45
N PHE A 305 25.24 -1.51 -9.30
CA PHE A 305 25.83 -1.81 -8.01
C PHE A 305 26.61 -3.14 -8.04
N LEU A 306 26.00 -4.24 -8.48
CA LEU A 306 26.64 -5.57 -8.50
C LEU A 306 27.86 -5.64 -9.43
N PHE A 307 27.84 -4.91 -10.55
CA PHE A 307 29.00 -4.79 -11.44
C PHE A 307 30.12 -3.91 -10.87
N THR A 308 29.83 -2.97 -9.95
CA THR A 308 30.77 -1.93 -9.50
C THR A 308 31.24 -2.04 -8.04
N VAL A 309 30.60 -2.84 -7.18
CA VAL A 309 31.17 -3.22 -5.87
C VAL A 309 32.52 -3.92 -6.11
N PRO A 310 33.64 -3.44 -5.53
CA PRO A 310 34.98 -3.97 -5.81
C PRO A 310 35.23 -5.32 -5.12
N ASP A 311 35.18 -5.35 -3.79
CA ASP A 311 35.21 -6.55 -2.97
C ASP A 311 33.98 -6.58 -2.05
N VAL A 312 33.36 -7.75 -1.89
CA VAL A 312 32.12 -7.92 -1.12
C VAL A 312 32.39 -8.00 0.38
N THR A 313 33.54 -8.56 0.76
CA THR A 313 33.96 -8.69 2.17
C THR A 313 34.22 -7.30 2.74
N ALA A 314 35.11 -6.53 2.11
CA ALA A 314 35.37 -5.14 2.52
C ALA A 314 34.09 -4.28 2.50
N ALA A 315 33.26 -4.39 1.46
CA ALA A 315 32.00 -3.67 1.36
C ALA A 315 30.98 -4.02 2.47
N THR A 316 31.11 -5.17 3.13
CA THR A 316 30.24 -5.56 4.25
C THR A 316 30.89 -5.37 5.62
N THR A 317 32.23 -5.42 5.74
CA THR A 317 32.93 -5.32 7.03
C THR A 317 33.52 -3.94 7.35
N GLU A 318 33.86 -3.12 6.35
CA GLU A 318 34.57 -1.84 6.54
C GLU A 318 33.66 -0.60 6.44
N TYR A 319 32.46 -0.74 5.88
CA TYR A 319 31.58 0.39 5.54
C TYR A 319 30.17 0.24 6.12
N THR A 320 29.63 1.32 6.70
CA THR A 320 28.24 1.40 7.21
C THR A 320 27.19 1.10 6.15
N PHE A 321 27.48 1.43 4.88
CA PHE A 321 26.66 1.10 3.73
C PHE A 321 27.56 0.56 2.60
N PRO A 322 27.26 -0.60 2.00
CA PRO A 322 28.15 -1.21 1.01
C PRO A 322 28.49 -0.35 -0.22
N PHE A 323 27.62 0.57 -0.64
CA PHE A 323 27.92 1.46 -1.77
C PHE A 323 29.10 2.43 -1.51
N LEU A 324 29.45 2.69 -0.25
CA LEU A 324 30.58 3.56 0.11
C LEU A 324 31.91 2.96 -0.38
N SER A 325 32.01 1.63 -0.49
CA SER A 325 33.16 0.95 -1.11
C SER A 325 33.28 1.24 -2.62
N ILE A 326 32.15 1.42 -3.32
CA ILE A 326 32.12 1.84 -4.73
C ILE A 326 32.67 3.27 -4.83
N LEU A 327 32.19 4.17 -3.96
CA LEU A 327 32.66 5.55 -3.94
C LEU A 327 34.17 5.64 -3.65
N ALA A 328 34.67 4.89 -2.67
CA ALA A 328 36.07 4.86 -2.26
C ALA A 328 37.02 4.23 -3.31
N SER A 329 36.51 3.36 -4.18
CA SER A 329 37.28 2.71 -5.27
C SER A 329 37.07 3.33 -6.66
N SER A 330 36.10 4.23 -6.81
CA SER A 330 35.84 4.96 -8.05
C SER A 330 36.93 6.00 -8.36
N SER A 331 36.99 6.48 -9.60
CA SER A 331 37.86 7.60 -10.01
C SER A 331 37.36 8.99 -9.57
N LEU A 332 36.36 9.07 -8.68
CA LEU A 332 35.87 10.35 -8.15
C LEU A 332 36.81 10.94 -7.10
N PRO A 333 36.96 12.27 -7.02
CA PRO A 333 37.51 12.90 -5.82
C PRO A 333 36.56 12.71 -4.62
N PRO A 334 37.03 12.76 -3.36
CA PRO A 334 36.19 12.57 -2.18
C PRO A 334 34.94 13.48 -2.14
N ALA A 335 35.06 14.73 -2.61
CA ALA A 335 33.93 15.66 -2.74
C ALA A 335 32.81 15.13 -3.67
N GLY A 336 33.15 14.33 -4.70
CA GLY A 336 32.17 13.66 -5.56
C GLY A 336 31.42 12.54 -4.85
N GLY A 337 32.14 11.72 -4.07
CA GLY A 337 31.51 10.71 -3.20
C GLY A 337 30.63 11.33 -2.11
N GLN A 338 31.09 12.43 -1.51
CA GLN A 338 30.32 13.22 -0.54
C GLN A 338 29.06 13.82 -1.18
N ALA A 339 29.14 14.33 -2.42
CA ALA A 339 27.98 14.86 -3.15
C ALA A 339 26.93 13.77 -3.44
N ILE A 340 27.35 12.58 -3.90
CA ILE A 340 26.45 11.44 -4.14
C ILE A 340 25.79 10.99 -2.81
N THR A 341 26.56 10.90 -1.73
CA THR A 341 26.04 10.52 -0.41
C THR A 341 25.07 11.57 0.14
N SER A 342 25.36 12.86 -0.03
CA SER A 342 24.45 13.96 0.33
C SER A 342 23.15 13.95 -0.48
N LEU A 343 23.24 13.55 -1.75
CA LEU A 343 22.08 13.35 -2.63
C LEU A 343 21.23 12.15 -2.18
N MET A 344 21.84 11.07 -1.63
CA MET A 344 21.09 10.00 -0.95
C MET A 344 20.37 10.50 0.31
N VAL A 345 21.00 11.35 1.15
CA VAL A 345 20.34 11.94 2.34
C VAL A 345 19.06 12.68 1.96
N ILE A 346 19.08 13.45 0.88
CA ILE A 346 17.91 14.19 0.38
C ILE A 346 16.79 13.23 -0.03
N LEU A 347 17.10 12.16 -0.76
CA LEU A 347 16.09 11.19 -1.20
C LEU A 347 15.51 10.38 -0.04
N VAL A 348 16.32 9.88 0.89
CA VAL A 348 15.80 9.09 2.04
C VAL A 348 15.01 9.98 3.02
N PHE A 349 15.35 11.27 3.13
CA PHE A 349 14.49 12.25 3.80
C PHE A 349 13.13 12.42 3.10
N MET A 350 13.09 12.45 1.76
CA MET A 350 11.84 12.53 0.99
C MET A 350 10.99 11.27 1.17
N ILE A 351 11.60 10.09 1.07
CA ILE A 351 10.98 8.79 1.37
C ILE A 351 10.35 8.83 2.78
N SER A 352 11.12 9.26 3.79
CA SER A 352 10.64 9.43 5.17
C SER A 352 9.35 10.27 5.28
N VAL A 353 9.23 11.34 4.49
CA VAL A 353 8.04 12.22 4.46
C VAL A 353 6.81 11.48 3.94
N SER A 354 6.95 10.69 2.87
CA SER A 354 5.87 9.91 2.25
C SER A 354 5.48 8.69 3.10
N THR A 355 6.46 7.95 3.65
CA THR A 355 6.23 6.84 4.60
C THR A 355 5.47 7.31 5.85
N PHE A 356 5.85 8.47 6.41
CA PHE A 356 5.17 9.04 7.58
C PHE A 356 3.72 9.42 7.28
N ALA A 357 3.43 9.93 6.09
CA ALA A 357 2.06 10.22 5.68
C ALA A 357 1.19 8.95 5.72
N SER A 358 1.62 7.88 5.03
CA SER A 358 0.94 6.57 5.05
C SER A 358 0.73 6.06 6.49
N THR A 359 1.81 6.04 7.28
CA THR A 359 1.84 5.53 8.65
C THR A 359 0.90 6.29 9.59
N SER A 360 0.88 7.63 9.50
CA SER A 360 -0.01 8.47 10.32
C SER A 360 -1.49 8.27 10.01
N ARG A 361 -1.84 7.96 8.75
CA ARG A 361 -3.23 7.65 8.36
C ARG A 361 -3.63 6.20 8.67
N GLN A 362 -2.73 5.24 8.49
CA GLN A 362 -2.91 3.85 8.93
C GLN A 362 -3.24 3.82 10.43
N CYS A 363 -2.42 4.51 11.23
CA CYS A 363 -2.56 4.60 12.68
C CYS A 363 -3.91 5.24 13.06
N PHE A 364 -4.27 6.35 12.43
CA PHE A 364 -5.57 7.00 12.58
C PHE A 364 -6.73 6.07 12.23
N ALA A 365 -6.65 5.33 11.14
CA ALA A 365 -7.72 4.46 10.68
C ALA A 365 -7.95 3.32 11.67
N PHE A 366 -6.89 2.63 12.12
CA PHE A 366 -7.02 1.57 13.13
C PHE A 366 -7.48 2.14 14.49
N ALA A 367 -7.05 3.34 14.86
CA ALA A 367 -7.55 4.04 16.04
C ALA A 367 -9.05 4.40 15.95
N ARG A 368 -9.52 4.87 14.78
CA ARG A 368 -10.93 5.21 14.52
C ARG A 368 -11.86 4.03 14.80
N ASP A 369 -11.43 2.85 14.39
CA ASP A 369 -12.18 1.60 14.53
C ASP A 369 -11.88 0.89 15.88
N GLN A 370 -11.39 1.61 16.89
CA GLN A 370 -11.09 1.14 18.27
C GLN A 370 -9.99 0.06 18.39
N GLY A 371 -9.11 -0.06 17.40
CA GLY A 371 -8.00 -1.02 17.38
C GLY A 371 -6.97 -0.80 18.50
N PHE A 372 -6.59 0.45 18.75
CA PHE A 372 -5.47 0.81 19.62
C PHE A 372 -5.87 1.18 21.07
N PRO A 373 -4.94 1.09 22.05
CA PRO A 373 -5.07 1.84 23.30
C PRO A 373 -5.14 3.35 23.02
N ALA A 374 -5.85 4.10 23.88
CA ALA A 374 -6.08 5.54 23.70
C ALA A 374 -6.67 5.96 22.33
N SER A 375 -7.40 5.06 21.65
CA SER A 375 -8.11 5.32 20.39
C SER A 375 -8.89 6.64 20.38
N ASP A 376 -9.55 7.02 21.48
CA ASP A 376 -10.32 8.27 21.60
C ASP A 376 -9.49 9.56 21.58
N TRP A 377 -8.17 9.47 21.71
CA TRP A 377 -7.23 10.56 21.46
C TRP A 377 -6.63 10.46 20.04
N LEU A 378 -6.18 9.26 19.63
CA LEU A 378 -5.57 9.01 18.31
C LEU A 378 -6.51 9.32 17.14
N ARG A 379 -7.81 8.97 17.25
CA ARG A 379 -8.84 9.12 16.20
C ARG A 379 -9.32 10.55 15.94
N ARG A 380 -8.67 11.57 16.50
CA ARG A 380 -9.08 12.98 16.34
C ARG A 380 -8.39 13.62 15.14
N VAL A 381 -9.20 14.05 14.17
CA VAL A 381 -8.77 14.93 13.07
C VAL A 381 -8.78 16.37 13.56
N ASP A 382 -7.73 17.13 13.25
CA ASP A 382 -7.68 18.57 13.50
C ASP A 382 -8.57 19.31 12.47
N PRO A 383 -9.57 20.10 12.89
CA PRO A 383 -10.53 20.71 11.96
C PRO A 383 -9.92 21.85 11.10
N ALA A 384 -8.85 22.51 11.57
CA ALA A 384 -8.19 23.59 10.84
C ALA A 384 -7.17 23.02 9.85
N LEU A 385 -6.36 22.03 10.26
CA LEU A 385 -5.34 21.40 9.43
C LEU A 385 -5.94 20.33 8.50
N ASN A 386 -7.02 19.65 8.91
CA ASN A 386 -7.64 18.51 8.23
C ASN A 386 -6.68 17.31 8.15
N VAL A 387 -6.00 17.02 9.28
CA VAL A 387 -4.91 16.04 9.44
C VAL A 387 -5.11 15.30 10.78
N PRO A 388 -4.80 13.99 10.92
CA PRO A 388 -4.92 13.28 12.20
C PRO A 388 -3.74 13.58 13.12
N ARG A 389 -3.64 14.85 13.56
CA ARG A 389 -2.49 15.43 14.28
C ARG A 389 -1.99 14.57 15.46
N ASN A 390 -2.90 13.95 16.21
CA ASN A 390 -2.56 13.10 17.35
C ASN A 390 -1.91 11.77 16.92
N SER A 391 -2.32 11.20 15.79
CA SER A 391 -1.65 10.02 15.21
C SER A 391 -0.27 10.39 14.65
N CYS A 392 -0.07 11.59 14.09
CA CYS A 392 1.27 12.08 13.75
C CYS A 392 2.18 12.18 14.99
N ILE A 393 1.68 12.77 16.08
CA ILE A 393 2.43 12.88 17.36
C ILE A 393 2.75 11.49 17.95
N PHE A 394 1.84 10.52 17.82
CA PHE A 394 2.08 9.13 18.22
C PHE A 394 3.18 8.47 17.39
N THR A 395 3.15 8.59 16.06
CA THR A 395 4.20 8.08 15.18
C THR A 395 5.56 8.68 15.53
N PHE A 396 5.64 9.99 15.75
CA PHE A 396 6.87 10.64 16.21
C PHE A 396 7.35 10.13 17.58
N GLY A 397 6.43 9.91 18.52
CA GLY A 397 6.73 9.32 19.82
C GLY A 397 7.30 7.90 19.69
N PHE A 398 6.76 7.08 18.79
CA PHE A 398 7.32 5.77 18.46
C PHE A 398 8.74 5.89 17.88
N THR A 399 8.96 6.79 16.91
CA THR A 399 10.29 7.08 16.36
C THR A 399 11.30 7.45 17.44
N ILE A 400 10.94 8.29 18.42
CA ILE A 400 11.82 8.61 19.57
C ILE A 400 12.19 7.35 20.35
N VAL A 401 11.23 6.49 20.68
CA VAL A 401 11.50 5.25 21.42
C VAL A 401 12.43 4.33 20.62
N MET A 402 12.25 4.20 19.30
CA MET A 402 13.15 3.41 18.45
C MET A 402 14.56 4.02 18.37
N CYS A 403 14.68 5.36 18.35
CA CYS A 403 15.99 6.04 18.42
C CYS A 403 16.70 5.85 19.77
N LEU A 404 15.94 5.69 20.87
CA LEU A 404 16.45 5.34 22.19
C LEU A 404 16.84 3.85 22.29
N VAL A 405 16.16 2.95 21.56
CA VAL A 405 16.61 1.56 21.39
C VAL A 405 17.93 1.52 20.62
N TYR A 406 18.04 2.22 19.48
CA TYR A 406 19.28 2.32 18.71
C TYR A 406 20.45 2.90 19.54
N LEU A 407 20.18 3.91 20.38
CA LEU A 407 21.16 4.50 21.30
C LEU A 407 21.75 3.47 22.28
N GLY A 408 20.92 2.55 22.77
CA GLY A 408 21.35 1.47 23.68
C GLY A 408 21.95 0.27 22.95
N SER A 409 21.49 -0.05 21.74
CA SER A 409 22.01 -1.12 20.90
C SER A 409 21.54 -1.00 19.44
N SER A 410 22.51 -0.90 18.51
CA SER A 410 22.26 -1.03 17.07
C SER A 410 21.71 -2.40 16.70
N VAL A 411 22.06 -3.48 17.42
CA VAL A 411 21.53 -4.83 17.22
C VAL A 411 20.04 -4.89 17.52
N ALA A 412 19.62 -4.33 18.66
CA ALA A 412 18.21 -4.27 19.02
C ALA A 412 17.39 -3.43 18.03
N PHE A 413 18.02 -2.46 17.37
CA PHE A 413 17.43 -1.75 16.25
C PHE A 413 17.40 -2.55 14.94
N ASN A 414 18.43 -3.31 14.60
CA ASN A 414 18.42 -4.13 13.37
C ASN A 414 17.28 -5.15 13.37
N ALA A 415 16.88 -5.66 14.54
CA ALA A 415 15.68 -6.50 14.67
C ALA A 415 14.35 -5.78 14.30
N ILE A 416 14.31 -4.44 14.37
CA ILE A 416 13.17 -3.61 13.95
C ILE A 416 13.11 -3.48 12.41
N LEU A 417 14.24 -3.56 11.71
CA LEU A 417 14.24 -3.66 10.24
C LEU A 417 13.57 -4.97 9.81
N SER A 418 14.03 -6.10 10.38
CA SER A 418 13.47 -7.43 10.10
C SER A 418 11.99 -7.55 10.51
N ILE A 419 11.57 -7.00 11.65
CA ILE A 419 10.17 -7.08 12.08
C ILE A 419 9.20 -6.34 11.15
N GLY A 420 9.66 -5.29 10.46
CA GLY A 420 8.88 -4.59 9.45
C GLY A 420 8.46 -5.53 8.32
N ILE A 421 9.43 -6.23 7.73
CA ILE A 421 9.22 -7.18 6.63
C ILE A 421 8.35 -8.36 7.10
N VAL A 422 8.66 -8.95 8.27
CA VAL A 422 7.86 -10.03 8.87
C VAL A 422 6.40 -9.60 9.01
N ALA A 423 6.15 -8.44 9.62
CA ALA A 423 4.79 -7.96 9.87
C ALA A 423 4.04 -7.67 8.55
N LEU A 424 4.75 -7.13 7.54
CA LEU A 424 4.19 -6.84 6.22
C LEU A 424 3.84 -8.10 5.42
N MET A 425 4.72 -9.09 5.39
CA MET A 425 4.45 -10.35 4.69
C MET A 425 3.35 -11.16 5.39
N GLY A 426 3.29 -11.12 6.73
CA GLY A 426 2.19 -11.72 7.50
C GLY A 426 0.82 -11.10 7.19
N THR A 427 0.72 -9.77 7.14
CA THR A 427 -0.54 -9.07 6.83
C THR A 427 -0.93 -9.18 5.34
N TYR A 428 0.04 -9.14 4.40
CA TYR A 428 -0.19 -9.42 2.98
C TYR A 428 -0.68 -10.85 2.74
N GLY A 429 -0.06 -11.84 3.38
CA GLY A 429 -0.48 -13.25 3.32
C GLY A 429 -1.89 -13.46 3.88
N LEU A 430 -2.21 -12.83 5.02
CA LEU A 430 -3.53 -12.90 5.65
C LEU A 430 -4.62 -12.24 4.80
N SER A 431 -4.40 -11.01 4.27
CA SER A 431 -5.39 -10.34 3.41
C SER A 431 -5.61 -11.08 2.09
N THR A 432 -4.53 -11.51 1.44
CA THR A 432 -4.62 -12.25 0.17
C THR A 432 -5.23 -13.64 0.37
N GLY A 433 -4.96 -14.28 1.50
CA GLY A 433 -5.57 -15.55 1.91
C GLY A 433 -7.07 -15.43 2.13
N CYS A 434 -7.55 -14.34 2.75
CA CYS A 434 -8.97 -14.11 2.94
C CYS A 434 -9.71 -13.89 1.61
N VAL A 435 -9.19 -13.08 0.68
CA VAL A 435 -9.84 -12.88 -0.62
C VAL A 435 -9.80 -14.13 -1.50
N LEU A 436 -8.70 -14.90 -1.47
CA LEU A 436 -8.60 -16.20 -2.15
C LEU A 436 -9.62 -17.21 -1.59
N TYR A 437 -9.74 -17.31 -0.28
CA TYR A 437 -10.74 -18.16 0.38
C TYR A 437 -12.17 -17.76 -0.02
N ARG A 438 -12.48 -16.46 -0.01
CA ARG A 438 -13.78 -15.93 -0.45
C ARG A 438 -14.06 -16.28 -1.92
N ARG A 439 -13.08 -16.13 -2.81
CA ARG A 439 -13.16 -16.52 -4.24
C ARG A 439 -13.44 -18.01 -4.46
N LEU A 440 -12.83 -18.88 -3.64
CA LEU A 440 -12.95 -20.33 -3.78
C LEU A 440 -14.23 -20.92 -3.18
N ARG A 441 -14.92 -20.18 -2.31
CA ARG A 441 -16.11 -20.67 -1.57
C ARG A 441 -17.40 -19.94 -1.93
N TRP A 442 -17.36 -18.61 -2.06
CA TRP A 442 -18.53 -17.73 -2.25
C TRP A 442 -18.18 -16.53 -3.14
N PRO A 443 -17.77 -16.73 -4.41
CA PRO A 443 -17.34 -15.66 -5.30
C PRO A 443 -18.43 -14.60 -5.53
N GLU A 444 -19.71 -14.95 -5.40
CA GLU A 444 -20.87 -14.05 -5.49
C GLU A 444 -21.01 -13.09 -4.30
N THR A 445 -20.28 -13.32 -3.19
CA THR A 445 -20.26 -12.42 -2.02
C THR A 445 -19.17 -11.35 -2.06
N LEU A 446 -18.34 -11.33 -3.13
CA LEU A 446 -17.31 -10.31 -3.30
C LEU A 446 -17.93 -8.94 -3.64
N PRO A 447 -17.43 -7.83 -3.07
CA PRO A 447 -17.92 -6.49 -3.38
C PRO A 447 -17.78 -6.13 -4.86
N PRO A 448 -18.61 -5.18 -5.36
CA PRO A 448 -18.41 -4.59 -6.68
C PRO A 448 -16.98 -4.04 -6.84
N VAL A 449 -16.38 -4.33 -7.99
CA VAL A 449 -14.96 -4.06 -8.26
C VAL A 449 -14.81 -3.26 -9.55
N ARG A 450 -13.97 -2.23 -9.54
CA ARG A 450 -13.79 -1.29 -10.67
C ARG A 450 -12.45 -1.45 -11.39
N TRP A 451 -11.49 -2.08 -10.74
CA TRP A 451 -10.23 -2.59 -11.29
C TRP A 451 -10.09 -4.03 -10.80
N SER A 452 -10.17 -5.01 -11.71
CA SER A 452 -10.29 -6.44 -11.35
C SER A 452 -9.37 -7.33 -12.17
N LEU A 453 -8.91 -8.41 -11.53
CA LEU A 453 -8.15 -9.50 -12.14
C LEU A 453 -9.06 -10.48 -12.92
N GLY A 454 -10.38 -10.38 -12.75
CA GLY A 454 -11.37 -11.22 -13.40
C GLY A 454 -11.10 -12.72 -13.16
N ARG A 455 -11.05 -13.51 -14.25
CA ARG A 455 -10.79 -14.96 -14.18
C ARG A 455 -9.44 -15.31 -13.54
N TRP A 456 -8.46 -14.41 -13.60
CA TRP A 456 -7.10 -14.65 -13.12
C TRP A 456 -6.94 -14.48 -11.61
N GLY A 457 -7.94 -13.92 -10.91
CA GLY A 457 -7.86 -13.63 -9.47
C GLY A 457 -7.46 -14.84 -8.62
N ILE A 458 -7.99 -16.03 -8.90
CA ILE A 458 -7.64 -17.26 -8.16
C ILE A 458 -6.15 -17.61 -8.33
N LEU A 459 -5.62 -17.55 -9.55
CA LEU A 459 -4.21 -17.83 -9.81
C LEU A 459 -3.29 -16.77 -9.17
N VAL A 460 -3.62 -15.49 -9.35
CA VAL A 460 -2.83 -14.37 -8.84
C VAL A 460 -2.83 -14.34 -7.31
N ASN A 461 -4.00 -14.48 -6.68
CA ASN A 461 -4.08 -14.53 -5.21
C ASN A 461 -3.41 -15.81 -4.66
N GLY A 462 -3.48 -16.94 -5.39
CA GLY A 462 -2.78 -18.18 -5.03
C GLY A 462 -1.25 -18.05 -5.02
N ILE A 463 -0.66 -17.46 -6.07
CA ILE A 463 0.77 -17.17 -6.14
C ILE A 463 1.15 -16.13 -5.07
N GLY A 464 0.34 -15.08 -4.90
CA GLY A 464 0.57 -14.04 -3.89
C GLY A 464 0.59 -14.57 -2.45
N VAL A 465 -0.34 -15.46 -2.06
CA VAL A 465 -0.32 -16.13 -0.75
C VAL A 465 0.91 -17.04 -0.61
N SER A 466 1.26 -17.79 -1.67
CA SER A 466 2.39 -18.71 -1.64
C SER A 466 3.71 -17.97 -1.43
N TYR A 467 3.93 -16.87 -2.17
CA TYR A 467 5.09 -16.01 -2.02
C TYR A 467 5.11 -15.29 -0.67
N ALA A 468 4.00 -14.68 -0.24
CA ALA A 468 3.94 -13.99 1.06
C ALA A 468 4.22 -14.95 2.24
N SER A 469 3.77 -16.21 2.16
CA SER A 469 4.06 -17.24 3.17
C SER A 469 5.53 -17.67 3.18
N PHE A 470 6.13 -17.81 1.99
CA PHE A 470 7.57 -18.09 1.83
C PHE A 470 8.43 -16.93 2.36
N ALA A 471 8.11 -15.68 2.01
CA ALA A 471 8.79 -14.48 2.47
C ALA A 471 8.67 -14.31 4.00
N PHE A 472 7.47 -14.55 4.55
CA PHE A 472 7.22 -14.54 5.99
C PHE A 472 8.09 -15.56 6.74
N PHE A 473 8.26 -16.77 6.21
CA PHE A 473 9.11 -17.80 6.80
C PHE A 473 10.60 -17.39 6.86
N TRP A 474 11.16 -16.92 5.74
CA TRP A 474 12.58 -16.57 5.66
C TRP A 474 12.94 -15.28 6.42
N SER A 475 12.01 -14.34 6.56
CA SER A 475 12.25 -13.05 7.26
C SER A 475 12.60 -13.17 8.75
N PHE A 476 12.42 -14.35 9.36
CA PHE A 476 12.81 -14.65 10.75
C PHE A 476 14.25 -15.15 10.92
N TRP A 477 14.96 -15.52 9.85
CA TRP A 477 16.27 -16.17 9.95
C TRP A 477 17.38 -15.16 10.30
N PRO A 478 18.42 -15.57 11.07
CA PRO A 478 19.58 -14.72 11.35
C PRO A 478 20.52 -14.65 10.13
N ILE A 479 21.24 -13.54 9.98
CA ILE A 479 22.27 -13.36 8.93
C ILE A 479 23.44 -14.36 9.09
N TYR A 480 23.63 -14.88 10.31
CA TYR A 480 24.72 -15.79 10.64
C TYR A 480 24.14 -17.13 11.12
N TYR A 481 24.61 -18.23 10.55
CA TYR A 481 24.14 -19.59 10.87
C TYR A 481 24.39 -19.99 12.33
N SER A 482 25.45 -19.47 12.94
CA SER A 482 25.74 -19.56 14.38
C SER A 482 25.57 -18.18 15.02
N PRO A 483 24.35 -17.72 15.28
CA PRO A 483 24.11 -16.37 15.79
C PRO A 483 24.53 -16.23 17.25
N THR A 484 25.20 -15.12 17.57
CA THR A 484 25.39 -14.65 18.95
C THR A 484 24.17 -13.80 19.36
N PRO A 485 24.02 -13.40 20.64
CA PRO A 485 23.01 -12.41 21.02
C PRO A 485 23.11 -11.08 20.25
N GLU A 486 24.31 -10.76 19.74
CA GLU A 486 24.64 -9.55 18.98
C GLU A 486 24.39 -9.71 17.46
N THR A 487 24.23 -10.95 16.95
CA THR A 487 24.00 -11.22 15.52
C THR A 487 22.71 -11.99 15.22
N MET A 488 21.92 -12.30 16.25
CA MET A 488 20.62 -12.95 16.14
C MET A 488 19.53 -12.01 15.59
N ASN A 489 18.71 -12.53 14.66
CA ASN A 489 17.49 -11.86 14.22
C ASN A 489 16.39 -11.98 15.31
N TRP A 490 16.35 -11.02 16.22
CA TRP A 490 15.37 -10.98 17.31
C TRP A 490 13.93 -10.68 16.87
N ALA A 491 13.65 -10.48 15.58
CA ALA A 491 12.29 -10.24 15.08
C ALA A 491 11.32 -11.38 15.43
N VAL A 492 11.79 -12.63 15.54
CA VAL A 492 10.94 -13.75 15.99
C VAL A 492 10.39 -13.56 17.41
N ALA A 493 11.24 -13.11 18.34
CA ALA A 493 10.85 -12.85 19.72
C ALA A 493 9.98 -11.59 19.84
N MET A 494 10.35 -10.53 19.13
CA MET A 494 9.60 -9.27 19.12
C MET A 494 8.23 -9.43 18.46
N PHE A 495 8.12 -10.16 17.34
CA PHE A 495 6.87 -10.47 16.67
C PHE A 495 5.95 -11.31 17.56
N GLY A 496 6.49 -12.39 18.16
CA GLY A 496 5.76 -13.21 19.13
C GLY A 496 5.25 -12.38 20.31
N GLY A 497 6.08 -11.47 20.83
CA GLY A 497 5.70 -10.53 21.89
C GLY A 497 4.57 -9.58 21.50
N VAL A 498 4.68 -8.89 20.35
CA VAL A 498 3.64 -7.95 19.89
C VAL A 498 2.34 -8.68 19.52
N MET A 499 2.41 -9.87 18.93
CA MET A 499 1.21 -10.68 18.64
C MET A 499 0.57 -11.23 19.92
N LEU A 500 1.33 -11.64 20.93
CA LEU A 500 0.80 -12.00 22.25
C LEU A 500 0.12 -10.79 22.91
N LEU A 501 0.74 -9.61 22.87
CA LEU A 501 0.14 -8.36 23.37
C LEU A 501 -1.14 -7.99 22.61
N ALA A 502 -1.18 -8.18 21.28
CA ALA A 502 -2.38 -7.98 20.47
C ALA A 502 -3.50 -8.96 20.86
N VAL A 503 -3.19 -10.24 21.09
CA VAL A 503 -4.16 -11.25 21.56
C VAL A 503 -4.69 -10.90 22.96
N VAL A 504 -3.83 -10.49 23.89
CA VAL A 504 -4.26 -10.03 25.23
C VAL A 504 -5.12 -8.76 25.13
N ALA A 505 -4.70 -7.76 24.35
CA ALA A 505 -5.47 -6.54 24.11
C ALA A 505 -6.83 -6.84 23.46
N TYR A 506 -6.90 -7.84 22.58
CA TYR A 506 -8.16 -8.34 22.01
C TYR A 506 -9.08 -8.90 23.10
N PHE A 507 -8.63 -9.88 23.90
CA PHE A 507 -9.50 -10.48 24.91
C PHE A 507 -9.90 -9.51 26.05
N VAL A 508 -9.02 -8.59 26.43
CA VAL A 508 -9.31 -7.58 27.48
C VAL A 508 -10.25 -6.48 26.98
N ARG A 509 -10.02 -5.95 25.76
CA ARG A 509 -10.72 -4.75 25.25
C ARG A 509 -11.26 -4.90 23.84
N GLY A 510 -10.50 -5.47 22.89
CA GLY A 510 -10.90 -5.60 21.49
C GLY A 510 -12.22 -6.34 21.29
N ARG A 511 -12.42 -7.50 21.92
CA ARG A 511 -13.67 -8.30 21.84
C ARG A 511 -14.93 -7.50 22.22
N LYS A 512 -14.79 -6.45 23.03
CA LYS A 512 -15.90 -5.59 23.53
C LYS A 512 -16.09 -4.29 22.75
N LEU A 513 -15.02 -3.72 22.18
CA LEU A 513 -15.05 -2.39 21.55
C LEU A 513 -14.64 -2.36 20.07
N TYR A 514 -13.95 -3.38 19.57
CA TYR A 514 -13.56 -3.52 18.18
C TYR A 514 -14.71 -4.14 17.38
N GLU A 515 -15.43 -3.28 16.68
CA GLU A 515 -16.40 -3.65 15.66
C GLU A 515 -15.66 -3.65 14.32
N GLY A 516 -15.45 -4.85 13.75
CA GLY A 516 -14.80 -4.99 12.45
C GLY A 516 -15.53 -4.14 11.39
N PRO A 517 -14.81 -3.45 10.48
CA PRO A 517 -15.37 -2.48 9.53
C PRO A 517 -16.67 -2.85 8.81
N TYR A 518 -16.91 -4.15 8.60
CA TYR A 518 -18.08 -4.71 7.92
C TYR A 518 -19.41 -4.58 8.70
N ASN A 519 -19.38 -4.43 10.03
CA ASN A 519 -20.58 -4.50 10.89
C ASN A 519 -21.58 -3.34 10.77
N THR A 520 -21.29 -2.32 9.95
CA THR A 520 -22.04 -1.06 9.94
C THR A 520 -23.36 -1.10 9.15
N GLY A 521 -24.42 -1.53 9.82
CA GLY A 521 -25.79 -1.02 9.64
C GLY A 521 -26.61 -1.55 8.46
N HIS A 522 -26.01 -2.09 7.40
CA HIS A 522 -26.78 -2.80 6.37
C HIS A 522 -27.08 -4.22 6.81
N GLN A 523 -28.25 -4.40 7.45
CA GLN A 523 -28.94 -5.69 7.51
C GLN A 523 -29.36 -6.10 6.09
N PHE A 524 -28.44 -6.71 5.34
CA PHE A 524 -28.81 -7.96 4.68
C PHE A 524 -29.12 -8.94 5.82
N SER A 525 -30.27 -9.61 5.75
CA SER A 525 -30.63 -10.54 6.82
C SER A 525 -29.59 -11.65 6.90
N ALA A 526 -29.36 -12.21 8.09
CA ALA A 526 -28.63 -13.47 8.23
C ALA A 526 -29.29 -14.61 7.42
N ASN A 527 -30.57 -14.46 7.08
CA ASN A 527 -31.33 -15.33 6.18
C ASN A 527 -31.04 -15.10 4.68
N ASP A 528 -30.54 -13.92 4.27
CA ASP A 528 -30.32 -13.55 2.86
C ASP A 528 -28.89 -13.90 2.40
N ALA A 529 -27.90 -13.66 3.27
CA ALA A 529 -26.55 -14.17 3.10
C ALA A 529 -26.44 -15.49 3.87
N GLY A 530 -26.59 -16.62 3.17
CA GLY A 530 -26.82 -17.96 3.75
C GLY A 530 -25.65 -18.58 4.53
N TRP A 531 -25.12 -17.90 5.54
CA TRP A 531 -24.10 -18.38 6.47
C TRP A 531 -24.68 -19.39 7.46
N ASP A 532 -25.85 -19.09 8.02
CA ASP A 532 -26.52 -19.92 9.04
C ASP A 532 -27.06 -21.26 8.51
N ALA A 533 -27.05 -21.46 7.18
CA ALA A 533 -27.66 -22.61 6.52
C ALA A 533 -26.69 -23.79 6.25
N PHE A 534 -25.38 -23.64 6.46
CA PHE A 534 -24.38 -24.55 5.87
C PHE A 534 -23.31 -25.14 6.81
N ASP A 535 -23.36 -24.93 8.12
CA ASP A 535 -22.48 -25.64 9.08
C ASP A 535 -23.26 -26.30 10.25
N PRO A 536 -23.83 -27.50 10.03
CA PRO A 536 -24.39 -28.31 11.11
C PRO A 536 -23.32 -28.99 11.99
N GLY A 537 -22.02 -28.83 11.70
CA GLY A 537 -20.92 -29.48 12.42
C GLY A 537 -20.40 -28.69 13.62
N LEU A 538 -20.39 -27.36 13.55
CA LEU A 538 -19.84 -26.48 14.61
C LEU A 538 -20.86 -26.00 15.65
N ALA A 539 -22.17 -26.07 15.36
CA ALA A 539 -23.23 -25.68 16.30
C ALA A 539 -23.17 -26.33 17.71
N PRO A 540 -22.75 -27.61 17.89
CA PRO A 540 -22.64 -28.23 19.22
C PRO A 540 -21.55 -27.63 20.12
N PHE A 541 -20.55 -26.96 19.54
CA PHE A 541 -19.37 -26.49 20.29
C PHE A 541 -19.52 -25.05 20.82
N LEU A 542 -20.40 -24.24 20.22
CA LEU A 542 -20.66 -22.87 20.66
C LEU A 542 -21.77 -22.79 21.72
N SER A 543 -22.76 -23.68 21.64
CA SER A 543 -23.93 -23.72 22.56
C SER A 543 -23.60 -24.13 23.99
N THR A 544 -22.39 -24.65 24.26
CA THR A 544 -21.94 -25.06 25.59
C THR A 544 -21.16 -23.98 26.35
N MET A 545 -20.76 -22.87 25.70
CA MET A 545 -20.02 -21.78 26.35
C MET A 545 -20.91 -20.67 26.94
N ASP A 546 -22.24 -20.73 26.72
CA ASP A 546 -23.18 -19.62 26.99
C ASP A 546 -24.17 -19.89 28.15
N GLN A 547 -23.89 -20.90 28.99
CA GLN A 547 -24.78 -21.28 30.11
C GLN A 547 -24.22 -21.00 31.53
N SER A 548 -23.08 -20.29 31.64
CA SER A 548 -22.43 -20.03 32.95
C SER A 548 -22.78 -18.68 33.60
N GLU A 549 -23.36 -17.70 32.88
CA GLU A 549 -23.67 -16.37 33.43
C GLU A 549 -25.13 -16.22 33.90
N ALA A 550 -25.59 -17.16 34.73
CA ALA A 550 -26.90 -17.11 35.39
C ALA A 550 -26.86 -16.60 36.86
N TRP A 551 -25.73 -16.02 37.29
CA TRP A 551 -25.53 -15.51 38.65
C TRP A 551 -24.75 -14.19 38.67
N ASN A 552 -25.45 -13.06 38.85
CA ASN A 552 -25.08 -11.91 39.70
C ASN A 552 -25.88 -10.64 39.32
N GLN A 553 -26.98 -10.38 40.03
CA GLN A 553 -27.57 -9.04 40.15
C GLN A 553 -27.85 -8.74 41.64
N PRO A 554 -27.23 -7.71 42.25
CA PRO A 554 -27.57 -7.27 43.59
C PRO A 554 -28.81 -6.38 43.58
N ALA A 555 -29.81 -6.67 44.42
CA ALA A 555 -31.09 -5.97 44.44
C ALA A 555 -31.27 -5.09 45.69
N SER A 556 -31.47 -3.78 45.50
CA SER A 556 -32.01 -2.83 46.49
C SER A 556 -32.27 -1.45 45.86
N ALA A 557 -33.31 -0.68 46.17
CA ALA A 557 -34.57 -1.03 46.84
C ALA A 557 -35.67 0.04 46.55
N ALA A 558 -36.92 -0.41 46.53
CA ALA A 558 -38.19 0.29 46.81
C ALA A 558 -38.38 1.80 46.51
N THR A 559 -39.48 2.11 45.80
CA THR A 559 -40.65 2.81 46.39
C THR A 559 -41.93 2.33 45.68
N ARG A 560 -43.09 2.34 46.36
CA ARG A 560 -44.38 1.78 45.90
C ARG A 560 -45.38 2.88 45.49
N GLN A 561 -46.27 2.61 44.53
CA GLN A 561 -47.73 2.55 44.78
C GLN A 561 -48.52 1.97 43.56
N PRO A 562 -49.77 1.45 43.74
CA PRO A 562 -50.48 0.68 42.69
C PRO A 562 -51.90 1.19 42.31
N VAL A 563 -52.38 0.78 41.11
CA VAL A 563 -53.79 0.73 40.62
C VAL A 563 -53.81 -0.42 39.59
N GLU A 564 -54.54 -1.54 39.74
CA GLU A 564 -55.95 -1.81 39.34
C GLU A 564 -56.27 -1.50 37.85
N SER A 565 -57.00 -2.32 37.05
CA SER A 565 -57.66 -3.63 37.29
C SER A 565 -58.01 -4.40 35.98
N THR A 566 -57.93 -5.75 36.02
CA THR A 566 -58.77 -6.78 35.34
C THR A 566 -59.39 -6.58 33.93
N ALA A 567 -59.06 -7.48 32.98
CA ALA A 567 -59.95 -8.24 32.06
C ALA A 567 -59.11 -9.02 31.02
N ALA A 568 -59.50 -10.09 30.32
CA ALA A 568 -60.40 -11.24 30.48
C ALA A 568 -60.44 -11.97 29.10
N LEU A 569 -60.24 -13.30 29.04
CA LEU A 569 -60.40 -14.12 27.81
C LEU A 569 -61.89 -14.51 27.60
N PRO A 570 -62.34 -14.99 26.41
CA PRO A 570 -62.37 -16.44 26.13
C PRO A 570 -62.22 -16.77 24.59
N PRO A 571 -62.69 -17.90 23.97
CA PRO A 571 -61.73 -18.88 23.42
C PRO A 571 -62.06 -19.55 22.04
N ASN A 572 -61.17 -20.47 21.63
CA ASN A 572 -61.36 -21.67 20.77
C ASN A 572 -62.10 -21.62 19.40
N THR A 573 -61.52 -22.33 18.42
CA THR A 573 -62.27 -23.18 17.46
C THR A 573 -61.36 -24.30 16.91
N GLU A 574 -61.97 -25.40 16.44
CA GLU A 574 -61.28 -26.69 16.22
C GLU A 574 -60.91 -27.00 14.75
N SER A 575 -60.20 -28.11 14.56
CA SER A 575 -59.77 -28.65 13.28
C SER A 575 -60.87 -29.41 12.53
N VAL A 576 -60.77 -29.47 11.20
CA VAL A 576 -61.45 -30.48 10.36
C VAL A 576 -60.49 -30.99 9.29
N SER A 577 -60.41 -32.32 9.17
CA SER A 577 -59.66 -33.05 8.13
C SER A 577 -60.59 -33.91 7.28
N LEU A 578 -60.28 -34.15 6.00
CA LEU A 578 -61.02 -35.08 5.14
C LEU A 578 -60.09 -35.93 4.25
N HIS A 579 -60.50 -37.18 4.00
CA HIS A 579 -59.71 -38.24 3.35
C HIS A 579 -60.31 -38.73 2.03
N ALA A 580 -59.46 -39.07 1.04
CA ALA A 580 -59.51 -40.25 0.13
C ALA A 580 -58.32 -40.14 -0.86
N LYS A 581 -57.46 -41.14 -1.13
CA LYS A 581 -57.65 -42.50 -1.71
C LYS A 581 -58.21 -42.49 -3.15
N ALA A 582 -57.63 -43.17 -4.15
CA ALA A 582 -56.35 -43.89 -4.26
C ALA A 582 -56.00 -44.18 -5.75
N GLY A 583 -54.75 -44.55 -6.07
CA GLY A 583 -54.35 -45.04 -7.41
C GLY A 583 -52.88 -45.48 -7.52
N PHE A 584 -52.63 -46.65 -8.11
CA PHE A 584 -51.29 -47.17 -8.50
C PHE A 584 -50.83 -46.52 -9.84
N THR A 585 -49.59 -46.62 -10.35
CA THR A 585 -48.41 -47.48 -10.08
C THR A 585 -47.11 -46.66 -9.95
N GLY A 586 -46.02 -47.25 -9.44
CA GLY A 586 -44.75 -46.54 -9.21
C GLY A 586 -43.72 -46.58 -10.36
N VAL A 587 -42.79 -45.62 -10.32
CA VAL A 587 -41.49 -45.59 -11.03
C VAL A 587 -40.42 -45.18 -10.01
N ARG A 588 -39.16 -45.59 -10.25
CA ARG A 588 -38.02 -45.42 -9.33
C ARG A 588 -37.71 -43.96 -8.95
N GLU A 589 -37.08 -43.80 -7.79
CA GLU A 589 -36.39 -42.58 -7.39
C GLU A 589 -35.33 -42.16 -8.42
N LEU A 590 -35.30 -40.87 -8.73
CA LEU A 590 -34.15 -40.17 -9.31
C LEU A 590 -34.02 -38.81 -8.62
N SER A 591 -32.80 -38.45 -8.26
CA SER A 591 -32.49 -37.22 -7.51
C SER A 591 -32.83 -35.94 -8.31
N PRO A 592 -33.43 -34.91 -7.69
CA PRO A 592 -33.68 -33.62 -8.34
C PRO A 592 -32.38 -32.82 -8.49
N THR A 593 -31.60 -33.11 -9.53
CA THR A 593 -30.38 -32.38 -9.87
C THR A 593 -30.65 -30.93 -10.29
N CYS A 594 -29.82 -30.01 -9.79
CA CYS A 594 -29.52 -28.70 -10.37
C CYS A 594 -30.65 -27.64 -10.38
N TYR A 595 -30.71 -26.82 -9.33
CA TYR A 595 -31.37 -25.50 -9.34
C TYR A 595 -30.62 -24.52 -10.26
N THR A 596 -30.87 -24.61 -11.56
CA THR A 596 -30.48 -23.54 -12.51
C THR A 596 -31.36 -22.31 -12.26
N ARG A 597 -30.82 -21.26 -11.62
CA ARG A 597 -31.49 -19.95 -11.57
C ARG A 597 -31.57 -19.38 -13.00
N LEU A 598 -32.76 -19.43 -13.57
CA LEU A 598 -33.05 -18.98 -14.94
C LEU A 598 -32.94 -17.44 -15.02
N PRO A 599 -32.15 -16.87 -15.94
CA PRO A 599 -31.68 -15.48 -15.83
C PRO A 599 -32.70 -14.39 -16.20
N HIS A 600 -33.92 -14.74 -16.62
CA HIS A 600 -34.93 -13.77 -17.05
C HIS A 600 -36.24 -13.93 -16.27
N THR A 601 -36.41 -13.15 -15.20
CA THR A 601 -37.57 -13.19 -14.30
C THR A 601 -38.60 -12.10 -14.62
N CYS A 602 -39.89 -12.45 -14.59
CA CYS A 602 -40.97 -11.49 -14.79
C CYS A 602 -41.29 -10.72 -13.49
N VAL A 603 -41.02 -9.42 -13.47
CA VAL A 603 -41.21 -8.55 -12.28
C VAL A 603 -42.66 -8.52 -11.76
N ALA A 604 -43.66 -8.88 -12.58
CA ALA A 604 -45.07 -8.86 -12.20
C ALA A 604 -45.57 -10.15 -11.51
N CYS A 605 -44.87 -11.27 -11.63
CA CYS A 605 -45.34 -12.59 -11.15
C CYS A 605 -44.22 -13.56 -10.73
N SER A 606 -42.96 -13.14 -10.75
CA SER A 606 -41.76 -13.91 -10.40
C SER A 606 -41.48 -15.16 -11.24
N ALA A 607 -42.25 -15.45 -12.29
CA ALA A 607 -41.98 -16.52 -13.24
C ALA A 607 -40.64 -16.29 -13.96
N SER A 608 -39.76 -17.31 -13.98
CA SER A 608 -38.39 -17.21 -14.50
C SER A 608 -38.17 -18.08 -15.73
N PHE A 609 -37.44 -17.56 -16.72
CA PHE A 609 -37.32 -18.14 -18.07
C PHE A 609 -35.84 -18.26 -18.50
N PRO A 610 -35.46 -19.33 -19.23
CA PRO A 610 -34.08 -19.53 -19.69
C PRO A 610 -33.62 -18.53 -20.76
N ARG A 611 -34.54 -17.88 -21.47
CA ARG A 611 -34.23 -16.93 -22.57
C ARG A 611 -35.17 -15.74 -22.58
N ASN A 612 -34.63 -14.56 -22.85
CA ASN A 612 -35.37 -13.29 -22.78
C ASN A 612 -36.61 -13.24 -23.68
N ASN A 613 -36.56 -13.88 -24.86
CA ASN A 613 -37.72 -13.94 -25.77
C ASN A 613 -38.92 -14.72 -25.20
N GLN A 614 -38.69 -15.66 -24.28
CA GLN A 614 -39.76 -16.36 -23.58
C GLN A 614 -40.38 -15.49 -22.48
N LEU A 615 -39.55 -14.70 -21.77
CA LEU A 615 -40.04 -13.66 -20.85
C LEU A 615 -40.87 -12.61 -21.59
N GLU A 616 -40.41 -12.09 -22.74
CA GLU A 616 -41.18 -11.11 -23.53
C GLU A 616 -42.49 -11.69 -24.09
N ARG A 617 -42.51 -12.96 -24.46
CA ARG A 617 -43.74 -13.64 -24.90
C ARG A 617 -44.72 -13.80 -23.74
N HIS A 618 -44.28 -14.35 -22.60
CA HIS A 618 -45.10 -14.44 -21.38
C HIS A 618 -45.65 -13.07 -20.96
N ALA A 619 -44.82 -12.03 -21.02
CA ALA A 619 -45.19 -10.66 -20.70
C ALA A 619 -46.27 -10.10 -21.64
N ALA A 620 -46.19 -10.39 -22.94
CA ALA A 620 -47.23 -10.01 -23.90
C ALA A 620 -48.52 -10.82 -23.70
N GLU A 621 -48.43 -12.14 -23.50
CA GLU A 621 -49.57 -13.05 -23.33
C GLU A 621 -50.40 -12.72 -22.07
N ASN A 622 -49.73 -12.30 -20.98
CA ASN A 622 -50.36 -12.01 -19.69
C ASN A 622 -50.53 -10.50 -19.41
N ASN A 623 -50.23 -9.63 -20.38
CA ASN A 623 -50.17 -8.16 -20.23
C ASN A 623 -49.22 -7.65 -19.11
N HIS A 624 -48.30 -8.49 -18.64
CA HIS A 624 -47.31 -8.14 -17.62
C HIS A 624 -46.24 -7.20 -18.17
N LYS A 625 -45.77 -6.25 -17.34
CA LYS A 625 -44.73 -5.28 -17.71
C LYS A 625 -43.37 -5.75 -17.17
N ALA A 626 -42.66 -6.55 -17.96
CA ALA A 626 -41.41 -7.20 -17.55
C ALA A 626 -40.22 -6.26 -17.29
N TYR A 627 -40.27 -5.00 -17.72
CA TYR A 627 -39.12 -4.08 -17.66
C TYR A 627 -39.49 -2.76 -16.98
N LEU A 628 -38.86 -2.46 -15.85
CA LEU A 628 -39.04 -1.20 -15.13
C LEU A 628 -37.95 -0.18 -15.51
N CYS A 629 -38.32 1.08 -15.67
CA CYS A 629 -37.40 2.21 -15.65
C CYS A 629 -37.31 2.78 -14.23
N THR A 630 -36.17 3.36 -13.86
CA THR A 630 -35.97 4.05 -12.56
C THR A 630 -36.90 5.25 -12.36
N CYS A 631 -37.52 5.78 -13.42
CA CYS A 631 -38.58 6.79 -13.34
C CYS A 631 -39.98 6.23 -13.03
N GLY A 632 -40.10 4.94 -12.68
CA GLY A 632 -41.35 4.25 -12.39
C GLY A 632 -42.15 3.79 -13.62
N LYS A 633 -41.76 4.15 -14.84
CA LYS A 633 -42.44 3.69 -16.06
C LYS A 633 -42.08 2.26 -16.40
N ALA A 634 -43.10 1.43 -16.63
CA ALA A 634 -42.97 0.00 -16.86
C ALA A 634 -43.36 -0.38 -18.32
N PHE A 635 -42.60 -1.30 -18.92
CA PHE A 635 -42.67 -1.67 -20.33
C PHE A 635 -42.74 -3.20 -20.52
N THR A 636 -43.32 -3.65 -21.64
CA THR A 636 -43.48 -5.07 -21.98
C THR A 636 -42.31 -5.65 -22.80
N ARG A 637 -41.42 -4.79 -23.34
CA ARG A 637 -40.28 -5.17 -24.20
C ARG A 637 -39.01 -4.38 -23.86
N ALA A 638 -37.84 -5.00 -23.94
CA ALA A 638 -36.54 -4.39 -23.66
C ALA A 638 -36.25 -3.19 -24.58
N SER A 639 -36.64 -3.30 -25.86
CA SER A 639 -36.50 -2.23 -26.84
C SER A 639 -37.33 -0.99 -26.50
N ALA A 640 -38.48 -1.15 -25.85
CA ALA A 640 -39.31 -0.03 -25.41
C ALA A 640 -38.71 0.68 -24.19
N LEU A 641 -38.16 -0.07 -23.22
CA LEU A 641 -37.41 0.51 -22.10
C LEU A 641 -36.15 1.23 -22.59
N ARG A 642 -35.34 0.60 -23.45
CA ARG A 642 -34.11 1.20 -24.00
C ARG A 642 -34.41 2.52 -24.73
N ARG A 643 -35.41 2.51 -25.62
CA ARG A 643 -35.91 3.69 -26.33
C ARG A 643 -36.36 4.83 -25.39
N HIS A 644 -36.92 4.48 -24.23
CA HIS A 644 -37.35 5.44 -23.22
C HIS A 644 -36.16 6.03 -22.42
N ILE A 645 -35.15 5.22 -22.09
CA ILE A 645 -33.91 5.70 -21.45
C ILE A 645 -33.14 6.64 -22.42
N GLU A 646 -33.10 6.32 -23.71
CA GLU A 646 -32.53 7.17 -24.75
C GLU A 646 -33.25 8.52 -24.89
N GLU A 647 -34.57 8.55 -24.73
CA GLU A 647 -35.36 9.80 -24.72
C GLU A 647 -34.97 10.71 -23.55
N PHE A 648 -34.52 10.16 -22.43
CA PHE A 648 -34.13 10.91 -21.24
C PHE A 648 -32.67 11.40 -21.29
N THR A 649 -31.76 10.59 -21.84
CA THR A 649 -30.30 10.80 -21.72
C THR A 649 -29.63 11.52 -22.90
N GLN A 650 -30.29 11.69 -24.05
CA GLN A 650 -29.65 12.30 -25.22
C GLN A 650 -30.02 13.76 -25.50
N ALA A 651 -28.99 14.57 -25.71
CA ALA A 651 -29.09 15.86 -26.40
C ALA A 651 -29.65 15.69 -27.83
N ARG A 652 -30.21 16.75 -28.40
CA ARG A 652 -30.75 16.73 -29.77
C ARG A 652 -29.59 16.57 -30.77
N LYS A 653 -29.52 15.42 -31.45
CA LYS A 653 -28.40 15.02 -32.33
C LYS A 653 -28.68 15.18 -33.82
N HIS A 654 -29.94 15.31 -34.24
CA HIS A 654 -30.33 15.36 -35.64
C HIS A 654 -30.96 16.72 -35.94
N ASP A 655 -30.29 17.53 -36.75
CA ASP A 655 -30.70 18.89 -37.07
C ASP A 655 -31.41 18.91 -38.43
N CYS A 656 -32.40 19.79 -38.63
CA CYS A 656 -32.95 20.00 -39.97
C CYS A 656 -31.90 20.73 -40.84
N PRO A 657 -31.59 20.26 -42.07
CA PRO A 657 -30.66 20.98 -42.95
C PRO A 657 -31.28 22.25 -43.58
N LEU A 658 -32.55 22.56 -43.29
CA LEU A 658 -33.32 23.67 -43.88
C LEU A 658 -33.88 24.67 -42.84
N CYS A 659 -33.71 24.43 -41.53
CA CYS A 659 -34.02 25.37 -40.45
C CYS A 659 -33.41 24.94 -39.10
N ASP A 660 -33.40 25.81 -38.09
CA ASP A 660 -32.76 25.55 -36.79
C ASP A 660 -33.47 24.50 -35.89
N HIS A 661 -34.52 23.83 -36.37
CA HIS A 661 -35.17 22.78 -35.60
C HIS A 661 -34.28 21.55 -35.42
N LYS A 662 -33.86 21.34 -34.18
CA LYS A 662 -33.09 20.16 -33.72
C LYS A 662 -34.02 19.10 -33.12
N PHE A 663 -33.79 17.84 -33.49
CA PHE A 663 -34.61 16.67 -33.13
C PHE A 663 -33.78 15.59 -32.40
N LYS A 664 -34.47 14.74 -31.63
CA LYS A 664 -33.88 13.57 -30.94
C LYS A 664 -33.75 12.32 -31.81
N ARG A 665 -34.34 12.29 -33.02
CA ARG A 665 -34.36 11.13 -33.94
C ARG A 665 -34.33 11.57 -35.40
N SER A 666 -33.63 10.85 -36.25
CA SER A 666 -33.61 11.04 -37.72
C SER A 666 -35.00 10.97 -38.35
N GLY A 667 -35.82 9.97 -38.00
CA GLY A 667 -37.19 9.83 -38.51
C GLY A 667 -38.13 11.00 -38.15
N HIS A 668 -37.82 11.78 -37.10
CA HIS A 668 -38.55 13.01 -36.81
C HIS A 668 -38.09 14.18 -37.71
N VAL A 669 -36.81 14.21 -38.13
CA VAL A 669 -36.33 15.13 -39.18
C VAL A 669 -36.96 14.76 -40.52
N GLU A 670 -37.04 13.47 -40.85
CA GLU A 670 -37.70 12.95 -42.07
C GLU A 670 -39.17 13.40 -42.14
N GLN A 671 -39.93 13.20 -41.06
CA GLN A 671 -41.32 13.66 -40.95
C GLN A 671 -41.45 15.19 -41.02
N HIS A 672 -40.52 15.94 -40.43
CA HIS A 672 -40.49 17.39 -40.50
C HIS A 672 -40.15 17.91 -41.91
N LEU A 673 -39.23 17.28 -42.64
CA LEU A 673 -38.92 17.60 -44.03
C LEU A 673 -40.11 17.35 -44.96
N ARG A 674 -40.89 16.29 -44.71
CA ARG A 674 -42.18 16.05 -45.39
C ARG A 674 -43.22 17.14 -45.08
N LEU A 675 -43.46 17.43 -43.81
CA LEU A 675 -44.62 18.24 -43.39
C LEU A 675 -44.37 19.76 -43.41
N ALA A 676 -43.20 20.22 -42.95
CA ALA A 676 -42.87 21.64 -42.88
C ALA A 676 -42.19 22.15 -44.16
N HIS A 677 -41.31 21.36 -44.77
CA HIS A 677 -40.54 21.74 -45.95
C HIS A 677 -41.07 21.15 -47.28
N LYS A 678 -42.11 20.31 -47.23
CA LYS A 678 -42.80 19.70 -48.39
C LYS A 678 -41.84 19.07 -49.41
N LYS A 679 -40.79 18.40 -48.94
CA LYS A 679 -39.82 17.71 -49.81
C LYS A 679 -40.31 16.31 -50.21
N PRO A 680 -40.03 15.85 -51.45
CA PRO A 680 -40.33 14.49 -51.88
C PRO A 680 -39.34 13.47 -51.28
N ASP A 681 -39.73 12.20 -51.27
CA ASP A 681 -39.08 11.12 -50.50
C ASP A 681 -37.69 10.68 -51.01
N ASP A 682 -37.37 11.00 -52.27
CA ASP A 682 -36.03 10.89 -52.86
C ASP A 682 -35.10 11.94 -52.24
N VAL A 683 -35.43 13.22 -52.38
CA VAL A 683 -34.65 14.36 -51.86
C VAL A 683 -34.47 14.29 -50.35
N ILE A 684 -35.46 13.77 -49.61
CA ILE A 684 -35.34 13.58 -48.14
C ILE A 684 -34.27 12.52 -47.79
N LYS A 685 -34.14 11.44 -48.55
CA LYS A 685 -33.13 10.40 -48.29
C LYS A 685 -31.72 10.94 -48.51
N ASP A 686 -31.51 11.68 -49.59
CA ASP A 686 -30.20 12.29 -49.90
C ASP A 686 -29.80 13.32 -48.84
N LEU A 687 -30.74 14.17 -48.40
CA LEU A 687 -30.52 15.15 -47.32
C LEU A 687 -30.17 14.49 -45.98
N LEU A 688 -30.69 13.30 -45.68
CA LEU A 688 -30.37 12.55 -44.47
C LEU A 688 -29.06 11.78 -44.58
N ALA A 689 -28.76 11.19 -45.73
CA ALA A 689 -27.49 10.50 -46.01
C ALA A 689 -26.29 11.47 -45.91
N ALA A 690 -26.46 12.72 -46.37
CA ALA A 690 -25.47 13.78 -46.27
C ALA A 690 -25.14 14.21 -44.82
N GLN A 691 -25.96 13.85 -43.82
CA GLN A 691 -25.66 14.12 -42.40
C GLN A 691 -24.82 13.04 -41.74
N THR A 692 -24.83 11.81 -42.26
CA THR A 692 -24.14 10.65 -41.65
C THR A 692 -22.65 10.54 -41.98
N SER A 693 -22.10 11.42 -42.83
CA SER A 693 -20.73 11.33 -43.38
C SER A 693 -19.70 12.30 -42.81
N LYS A 694 -20.03 13.10 -41.78
CA LYS A 694 -19.07 14.05 -41.15
C LYS A 694 -18.37 13.45 -39.91
N PRO A 695 -17.02 13.52 -39.81
CA PRO A 695 -16.29 13.11 -38.61
C PRO A 695 -16.62 13.93 -37.36
N LEU A 696 -16.26 13.38 -36.19
CA LEU A 696 -16.47 13.99 -34.88
C LEU A 696 -15.21 14.72 -34.38
N GLU A 697 -15.16 16.04 -34.56
CA GLU A 697 -14.17 16.91 -33.92
C GLU A 697 -14.82 17.87 -32.90
N GLY A 698 -14.07 18.20 -31.84
CA GLY A 698 -14.22 19.43 -31.06
C GLY A 698 -15.60 19.77 -30.47
N ARG A 699 -16.09 19.02 -29.47
CA ARG A 699 -17.20 19.48 -28.60
C ARG A 699 -16.74 19.78 -27.17
N ASN A 700 -16.32 21.02 -26.94
CA ASN A 700 -16.39 21.66 -25.61
C ASN A 700 -16.27 23.19 -25.71
N GLN A 701 -17.37 23.85 -26.08
CA GLN A 701 -17.61 25.27 -25.80
C GLN A 701 -19.12 25.53 -25.89
N ALA A 702 -19.72 25.97 -24.78
CA ALA A 702 -21.13 26.36 -24.73
C ALA A 702 -21.18 27.88 -24.49
N SER A 703 -21.56 28.63 -25.52
CA SER A 703 -21.79 30.07 -25.40
C SER A 703 -23.18 30.35 -24.83
N THR A 704 -23.24 31.17 -23.77
CA THR A 704 -24.49 31.70 -23.23
C THR A 704 -25.02 32.81 -24.14
N SER A 705 -26.32 32.79 -24.42
CA SER A 705 -27.00 33.76 -25.29
C SER A 705 -27.09 35.16 -24.68
N SER A 706 -26.92 36.18 -25.51
CA SER A 706 -27.08 37.60 -25.17
C SER A 706 -28.55 38.05 -25.06
N VAL A 707 -28.76 39.15 -24.32
CA VAL A 707 -29.98 39.98 -24.38
C VAL A 707 -29.57 41.37 -24.86
N ALA A 708 -30.44 42.07 -25.59
CA ALA A 708 -30.08 43.28 -26.36
C ALA A 708 -30.57 44.60 -25.73
N GLY A 709 -29.83 45.68 -25.98
CA GLY A 709 -30.17 47.07 -25.65
C GLY A 709 -29.11 48.05 -26.24
N PRO A 710 -29.44 49.30 -26.60
CA PRO A 710 -28.85 49.85 -27.83
C PRO A 710 -28.02 51.15 -27.75
N ALA A 711 -27.03 51.21 -28.66
CA ALA A 711 -26.58 52.37 -29.46
C ALA A 711 -25.73 53.52 -28.83
N THR A 712 -24.94 54.14 -29.72
CA THR A 712 -23.97 55.26 -29.56
C THR A 712 -22.64 54.92 -28.86
N GLY A 713 -21.46 55.31 -29.37
CA GLY A 713 -21.15 55.87 -30.71
C GLY A 713 -19.66 56.26 -30.91
N PHE A 714 -19.25 56.38 -32.18
CA PHE A 714 -18.01 56.99 -32.74
C PHE A 714 -16.69 56.19 -32.95
N THR A 715 -16.14 56.44 -34.15
CA THR A 715 -14.73 56.37 -34.65
C THR A 715 -13.94 55.04 -34.72
N ASN A 716 -13.75 54.55 -35.96
CA ASN A 716 -12.50 54.29 -36.70
C ASN A 716 -11.25 53.69 -35.99
N THR A 717 -10.43 52.82 -36.61
CA THR A 717 -10.21 52.58 -38.07
C THR A 717 -9.77 51.14 -38.40
N GLN A 718 -9.79 50.81 -39.71
CA GLN A 718 -9.22 49.65 -40.45
C GLN A 718 -7.97 49.00 -39.81
N ALA A 719 -7.83 47.67 -39.70
CA ALA A 719 -7.71 46.60 -40.74
C ALA A 719 -6.39 46.65 -41.56
N GLY A 720 -5.66 45.55 -41.85
CA GLY A 720 -5.75 44.18 -41.32
C GLY A 720 -5.25 43.08 -42.30
N TYR A 721 -4.56 42.04 -41.78
CA TYR A 721 -4.37 40.68 -42.37
C TYR A 721 -3.55 40.53 -43.69
N PRO A 722 -3.21 39.31 -44.19
CA PRO A 722 -2.95 37.98 -43.56
C PRO A 722 -1.71 37.20 -44.13
N VAL A 723 -1.61 35.88 -43.84
CA VAL A 723 -0.84 34.79 -44.55
C VAL A 723 0.72 34.87 -44.50
N VAL A 724 1.58 33.82 -44.67
CA VAL A 724 1.44 32.39 -45.09
C VAL A 724 2.36 31.46 -44.24
N LEU A 725 2.08 30.14 -44.22
CA LEU A 725 2.93 29.05 -43.72
C LEU A 725 3.50 28.18 -44.87
N THR A 726 4.77 27.76 -44.84
CA THR A 726 5.27 26.52 -45.51
C THR A 726 6.70 26.11 -45.09
N GLY A 727 6.93 24.80 -44.95
CA GLY A 727 8.13 24.10 -45.45
C GLY A 727 9.47 24.16 -44.71
N GLY A 728 10.02 22.99 -44.36
CA GLY A 728 11.48 22.73 -44.40
C GLY A 728 11.88 22.15 -45.77
N PRO A 729 12.98 21.37 -45.93
CA PRO A 729 13.93 20.86 -44.91
C PRO A 729 15.44 20.96 -45.31
N TRP A 730 16.33 20.32 -44.51
CA TRP A 730 17.73 19.89 -44.78
C TRP A 730 18.71 20.78 -45.58
N THR A 731 19.88 21.11 -45.00
CA THR A 731 21.22 20.77 -45.56
C THR A 731 22.39 21.04 -44.58
N GLU A 732 23.57 20.57 -44.94
CA GLU A 732 24.76 20.34 -44.08
C GLU A 732 25.77 21.50 -44.06
N SER A 733 26.67 21.50 -43.05
CA SER A 733 28.06 22.04 -43.09
C SER A 733 28.23 23.56 -43.36
N THR A 734 29.11 24.32 -42.71
CA THR A 734 30.52 24.16 -42.32
C THR A 734 30.81 25.18 -41.19
N GLY A 735 31.89 25.16 -40.39
CA GLY A 735 33.08 24.32 -40.42
C GLY A 735 34.34 25.03 -40.96
N PHE A 736 34.97 25.94 -40.20
CA PHE A 736 36.44 26.11 -40.15
C PHE A 736 36.94 27.04 -39.01
N HIS A 737 38.07 26.66 -38.40
CA HIS A 737 38.98 27.45 -37.54
C HIS A 737 39.93 28.33 -38.44
N PRO A 738 40.98 29.10 -38.00
CA PRO A 738 41.73 29.05 -36.72
C PRO A 738 42.37 30.37 -36.13
N THR A 739 43.00 30.27 -34.94
CA THR A 739 44.28 30.91 -34.46
C THR A 739 44.60 32.43 -34.60
N VAL A 740 45.34 33.15 -33.73
CA VAL A 740 45.76 33.05 -32.29
C VAL A 740 45.98 34.51 -31.72
N PRO A 741 47.04 34.92 -30.98
CA PRO A 741 47.09 34.97 -29.50
C PRO A 741 47.34 36.38 -28.90
N PHE A 742 47.22 36.54 -27.56
CA PHE A 742 48.36 36.80 -26.65
C PHE A 742 47.96 37.10 -25.18
N ASP A 743 48.86 36.68 -24.28
CA ASP A 743 49.17 37.13 -22.92
C ASP A 743 48.14 37.19 -21.77
N ASN A 744 48.70 36.95 -20.59
CA ASN A 744 48.06 36.77 -19.28
C ASN A 744 49.06 37.25 -18.21
N PRO A 745 48.63 37.94 -17.14
CA PRO A 745 49.35 37.83 -15.87
C PRO A 745 48.44 37.53 -14.67
N VAL A 746 48.65 36.34 -14.12
CA VAL A 746 48.54 35.92 -12.70
C VAL A 746 47.91 36.92 -11.70
N SER A 747 46.77 36.54 -11.13
CA SER A 747 46.43 36.82 -9.73
C SER A 747 45.63 35.63 -9.14
N GLN A 748 45.58 35.51 -7.81
CA GLN A 748 45.13 34.29 -7.12
C GLN A 748 43.60 34.15 -7.01
N PRO A 749 43.06 32.91 -6.88
CA PRO A 749 41.62 32.67 -6.81
C PRO A 749 41.02 33.10 -5.47
N GLY A 750 39.84 33.73 -5.52
CA GLY A 750 39.01 34.00 -4.33
C GLY A 750 38.11 32.82 -3.99
N ASN A 751 37.85 32.62 -2.70
CA ASN A 751 36.96 31.56 -2.20
C ASN A 751 35.49 31.83 -2.55
N PHE A 752 34.77 30.77 -2.92
CA PHE A 752 33.30 30.79 -3.08
C PHE A 752 32.64 30.41 -1.76
N SER A 753 32.45 31.40 -0.86
CA SER A 753 31.84 31.18 0.47
C SER A 753 30.91 32.31 0.93
N ASP A 754 30.43 33.16 0.03
CA ASP A 754 29.56 34.31 0.35
C ASP A 754 28.32 34.39 -0.58
N LEU A 755 27.44 33.40 -0.48
CA LEU A 755 26.04 33.54 -0.89
C LEU A 755 25.14 32.67 0.00
N VAL A 756 23.96 33.21 0.36
CA VAL A 756 22.96 32.55 1.23
C VAL A 756 23.34 32.44 2.73
N PHE A 757 23.72 33.57 3.34
CA PHE A 757 23.20 33.92 4.67
C PHE A 757 22.97 35.44 4.74
N GLY A 758 21.80 35.86 5.21
CA GLY A 758 21.46 37.29 5.26
C GLY A 758 20.07 37.57 5.78
N LEU A 759 19.95 37.75 7.11
CA LEU A 759 19.06 38.69 7.79
C LEU A 759 19.32 38.65 9.31
N LEU A 760 19.13 39.79 9.98
CA LEU A 760 19.19 40.01 11.44
C LEU A 760 20.60 40.04 12.09
N ASP A 761 21.32 41.14 11.85
CA ASP A 761 22.13 41.80 12.90
C ASP A 761 21.18 42.64 13.79
N PRO A 762 21.42 42.79 15.12
CA PRO A 762 22.11 44.01 15.55
C PRO A 762 23.06 43.87 16.76
N GLY A 763 24.31 44.30 16.56
CA GLY A 763 24.94 45.35 17.38
C GLY A 763 25.36 45.01 18.82
N THR A 764 26.67 44.86 19.02
CA THR A 764 27.31 44.77 20.35
C THR A 764 27.26 46.08 21.14
N GLY A 765 26.80 46.08 22.40
CA GLY A 765 26.78 47.29 23.22
C GLY A 765 26.67 47.08 24.74
N SER A 766 27.78 47.38 25.45
CA SER A 766 27.89 47.63 26.91
C SER A 766 27.73 46.45 27.90
N VAL A 767 28.21 46.70 29.12
CA VAL A 767 28.29 45.79 30.28
C VAL A 767 27.64 46.47 31.49
N ALA A 768 26.72 45.80 32.20
CA ALA A 768 26.40 46.07 33.61
C ALA A 768 25.50 44.98 34.24
N ASP A 769 25.82 44.64 35.50
CA ASP A 769 24.96 44.33 36.65
C ASP A 769 23.84 43.25 36.63
N SER A 770 24.02 42.31 37.55
CA SER A 770 22.99 41.50 38.26
C SER A 770 22.36 42.34 39.42
N PRO A 771 21.30 41.94 40.17
CA PRO A 771 20.91 40.54 40.50
C PRO A 771 19.41 40.21 40.76
N ALA A 772 19.18 38.91 41.07
CA ALA A 772 17.98 38.34 41.73
C ALA A 772 16.67 38.31 40.89
N PHE A 773 15.68 37.45 41.15
CA PHE A 773 15.29 36.73 42.37
C PHE A 773 14.77 35.29 42.07
N MET A 774 14.97 34.35 43.00
CA MET A 774 14.41 32.98 43.03
C MET A 774 13.63 32.82 44.37
N PRO A 775 12.67 31.88 44.61
CA PRO A 775 13.05 30.46 44.88
C PRO A 775 11.98 29.32 44.75
N ARG A 776 12.47 28.07 44.58
CA ARG A 776 11.96 26.75 45.11
C ARG A 776 10.55 26.24 44.69
N GLY A 777 10.30 24.93 44.55
CA GLY A 777 11.07 23.67 44.71
C GLY A 777 10.23 22.49 44.15
N PHE A 778 10.48 21.17 44.31
CA PHE A 778 11.54 20.34 44.95
C PHE A 778 11.42 18.92 44.31
N VAL A 779 12.48 18.13 44.03
CA VAL A 779 13.21 17.15 44.89
C VAL A 779 12.30 16.02 45.44
N ALA A 780 12.59 14.71 45.35
CA ALA A 780 13.85 13.94 45.14
C ALA A 780 13.63 12.73 44.15
N GLN A 781 14.54 11.78 43.88
CA GLN A 781 15.87 11.47 44.46
C GLN A 781 16.75 10.74 43.40
N ALA A 782 18.07 10.86 43.51
CA ALA A 782 19.04 10.06 42.76
C ALA A 782 19.99 9.32 43.72
N ALA A 783 20.65 8.26 43.23
CA ALA A 783 21.75 7.60 43.90
C ALA A 783 23.01 7.73 43.03
N GLU A 784 24.10 8.20 43.63
CA GLU A 784 25.37 8.46 42.94
C GLU A 784 26.23 7.19 42.88
N PHE A 785 27.04 7.05 41.81
CA PHE A 785 28.31 6.32 41.87
C PHE A 785 29.36 7.08 41.05
N HIS A 786 30.61 7.05 41.53
CA HIS A 786 31.66 7.96 41.09
C HIS A 786 32.26 7.63 39.72
N VAL A 787 32.55 8.69 38.95
CA VAL A 787 33.46 8.64 37.80
C VAL A 787 34.91 8.81 38.29
N TYR A 788 35.83 8.00 37.77
CA TYR A 788 37.27 8.23 37.82
C TYR A 788 37.87 8.14 36.40
N PRO A 789 38.79 9.04 35.99
CA PRO A 789 39.28 9.11 34.61
C PRO A 789 40.67 8.47 34.40
N ALA A 790 40.87 7.97 33.18
CA ALA A 790 42.15 7.81 32.46
C ALA A 790 43.27 6.93 33.04
N GLY A 791 44.04 6.29 32.15
CA GLY A 791 45.25 5.53 32.46
C GLY A 791 45.59 4.54 31.35
N ALA A 792 46.88 4.32 31.09
CA ALA A 792 47.37 3.44 30.03
C ALA A 792 48.53 2.55 30.53
N GLU A 793 48.96 1.66 29.63
CA GLU A 793 50.22 0.89 29.63
C GLU A 793 50.41 -0.36 30.52
N ALA A 794 51.18 -1.27 29.91
CA ALA A 794 52.11 -2.24 30.47
C ALA A 794 51.59 -3.46 31.25
N ALA A 795 52.30 -4.57 31.05
CA ALA A 795 52.07 -5.86 31.70
C ALA A 795 53.31 -6.30 32.49
N THR A 796 53.12 -6.99 33.63
CA THR A 796 54.03 -8.08 34.03
C THR A 796 53.40 -9.01 35.09
N GLN A 797 53.52 -10.31 34.83
CA GLN A 797 54.00 -11.41 35.72
C GLN A 797 54.06 -11.18 37.26
N THR A 798 53.85 -12.19 38.13
CA THR A 798 53.89 -13.67 38.04
C THR A 798 52.88 -14.29 39.06
N ARG A 799 52.72 -15.59 39.39
CA ARG A 799 53.46 -16.89 39.28
C ARG A 799 52.39 -18.03 39.39
N PHE A 800 52.58 -19.36 39.55
CA PHE A 800 53.64 -20.38 39.78
C PHE A 800 52.99 -21.75 39.34
N THR A 801 53.55 -22.97 39.29
CA THR A 801 54.87 -23.57 39.65
C THR A 801 55.12 -24.81 38.75
N GLY A 802 55.98 -24.71 37.73
CA GLY A 802 56.65 -25.85 37.08
C GLY A 802 55.82 -26.83 36.21
N ASN A 803 56.44 -27.72 35.44
CA ASN A 803 57.89 -27.84 35.16
C ASN A 803 58.18 -28.65 33.87
N PHE A 804 59.39 -28.47 33.32
CA PHE A 804 60.03 -29.21 32.21
C PHE A 804 59.49 -29.04 30.76
N ALA A 805 60.32 -28.34 29.97
CA ALA A 805 60.55 -28.56 28.53
C ALA A 805 61.79 -29.50 28.38
N PRO A 806 62.42 -29.76 27.21
CA PRO A 806 62.27 -29.17 25.86
C PRO A 806 62.13 -30.28 24.76
N ASP A 807 62.45 -30.16 23.45
CA ASP A 807 63.26 -29.20 22.68
C ASP A 807 63.01 -29.30 21.14
N LEU A 808 63.64 -28.40 20.38
CA LEU A 808 63.84 -28.41 18.90
C LEU A 808 62.60 -28.16 18.00
N ALA A 809 62.72 -27.73 16.73
CA ALA A 809 63.56 -26.70 16.08
C ALA A 809 63.20 -26.60 14.58
N ASP A 810 63.45 -25.43 13.99
CA ASP A 810 63.65 -25.17 12.55
C ASP A 810 62.50 -25.36 11.52
N ASN A 811 62.82 -24.94 10.30
CA ASN A 811 62.01 -24.46 9.18
C ASN A 811 62.63 -25.04 7.87
N PRO A 812 62.14 -24.83 6.63
CA PRO A 812 60.79 -24.77 6.06
C PRO A 812 60.54 -25.79 4.90
N ALA A 813 59.33 -25.75 4.32
CA ALA A 813 59.02 -25.97 2.90
C ALA A 813 58.95 -27.40 2.28
N ALA A 814 58.44 -27.41 1.03
CA ALA A 814 58.32 -28.50 0.03
C ALA A 814 57.10 -29.46 0.09
N HIS A 815 56.21 -29.27 -0.90
CA HIS A 815 55.43 -30.32 -1.60
C HIS A 815 56.38 -31.41 -2.18
N PRO A 816 55.94 -32.67 -2.42
CA PRO A 816 54.82 -32.96 -3.33
C PRO A 816 53.90 -34.14 -2.94
N ASP A 817 53.05 -34.48 -3.91
CA ASP A 817 52.02 -35.51 -3.91
C ASP A 817 52.54 -36.93 -3.58
N GLU A 818 51.67 -37.76 -2.99
CA GLU A 818 51.29 -38.99 -3.67
C GLU A 818 49.91 -39.51 -3.20
N ASN A 819 49.25 -40.28 -4.07
CA ASN A 819 48.06 -41.04 -3.70
C ASN A 819 48.50 -42.37 -3.08
N LEU A 820 47.82 -42.83 -2.04
CA LEU A 820 47.18 -44.16 -2.14
C LEU A 820 46.06 -44.36 -1.12
N SER A 821 44.99 -44.99 -1.57
CA SER A 821 44.03 -45.66 -0.71
C SER A 821 44.55 -47.02 -0.28
N LEU A 822 44.25 -47.44 0.95
CA LEU A 822 44.17 -48.87 1.32
C LEU A 822 43.25 -49.02 2.54
N LEU A 823 42.58 -50.17 2.63
CA LEU A 823 41.70 -50.51 3.74
C LEU A 823 42.48 -51.21 4.86
N ASP A 824 42.03 -51.03 6.11
CA ASP A 824 42.16 -52.08 7.12
C ASP A 824 40.79 -52.32 7.79
N PRO A 825 40.15 -53.49 7.57
CA PRO A 825 38.88 -53.84 8.18
C PRO A 825 39.04 -54.94 9.26
N ASN A 826 38.73 -54.67 10.52
CA ASN A 826 38.41 -55.73 11.50
C ASN A 826 37.65 -55.27 12.76
N LEU A 827 36.56 -56.00 13.05
CA LEU A 827 35.99 -56.35 14.37
C LEU A 827 35.60 -55.23 15.39
N ALA A 828 34.55 -55.39 16.22
CA ALA A 828 33.54 -56.46 16.33
C ALA A 828 32.20 -55.94 16.91
N SER A 829 31.15 -56.72 16.67
CA SER A 829 29.75 -56.50 17.05
C SER A 829 29.42 -56.65 18.54
N VAL A 830 28.38 -55.93 18.97
CA VAL A 830 27.39 -56.41 19.97
C VAL A 830 25.99 -56.21 19.35
N THR A 831 25.02 -57.09 19.67
CA THR A 831 23.83 -57.33 18.83
C THR A 831 22.52 -57.54 19.60
N VAL A 832 21.42 -56.96 19.07
CA VAL A 832 19.98 -57.32 19.28
C VAL A 832 19.44 -57.10 20.73
N GLY A 833 18.20 -56.69 21.01
CA GLY A 833 16.96 -56.33 20.27
C GLY A 833 15.78 -56.39 21.29
N PRO A 834 14.47 -56.43 20.91
CA PRO A 834 13.80 -56.19 19.63
C PRO A 834 12.53 -55.27 19.72
N ALA A 835 11.81 -55.10 18.60
CA ALA A 835 10.36 -54.76 18.46
C ALA A 835 9.82 -53.41 19.01
N ASP A 836 8.83 -52.72 18.41
CA ASP A 836 8.21 -52.71 17.07
C ASP A 836 7.32 -51.44 16.96
N GLY A 837 6.75 -51.00 15.83
CA GLY A 837 6.79 -51.53 14.46
C GLY A 837 5.49 -51.23 13.68
N PHE A 838 5.46 -50.17 12.85
CA PHE A 838 4.33 -49.89 11.94
C PHE A 838 4.79 -49.25 10.61
N ARG A 839 4.05 -49.47 9.52
CA ARG A 839 4.41 -49.05 8.14
C ARG A 839 3.47 -47.97 7.59
N MET A 840 3.99 -47.19 6.64
CA MET A 840 3.20 -46.58 5.56
C MET A 840 3.70 -47.11 4.21
N PRO A 841 2.83 -47.25 3.19
CA PRO A 841 3.22 -47.74 1.86
C PRO A 841 3.81 -46.62 1.00
N ALA A 842 4.73 -46.98 0.11
CA ALA A 842 5.04 -46.18 -1.06
C ALA A 842 3.94 -46.34 -2.13
N LEU A 843 3.83 -45.37 -3.04
CA LEU A 843 3.12 -45.52 -4.31
C LEU A 843 4.09 -45.19 -5.44
N GLU A 844 4.01 -45.97 -6.51
CA GLU A 844 5.00 -46.02 -7.57
C GLU A 844 4.74 -44.96 -8.66
N ASN A 845 5.80 -44.57 -9.38
CA ASN A 845 5.65 -43.83 -10.62
C ASN A 845 5.22 -44.82 -11.72
N ASP A 846 4.12 -44.53 -12.42
CA ASP A 846 3.94 -44.96 -13.80
C ASP A 846 2.92 -44.07 -14.54
N CYS A 847 2.90 -44.18 -15.88
CA CYS A 847 2.12 -43.35 -16.83
C CYS A 847 2.68 -41.94 -17.15
N MET A 848 3.79 -41.90 -17.89
CA MET A 848 4.22 -40.75 -18.71
C MET A 848 4.64 -41.22 -20.13
N GLU A 849 3.68 -41.27 -21.06
CA GLU A 849 3.96 -41.31 -22.51
C GLU A 849 2.84 -40.59 -23.30
N GLY A 850 3.22 -39.95 -24.41
CA GLY A 850 2.30 -39.58 -25.49
C GLY A 850 1.47 -38.30 -25.32
N PHE A 851 2.05 -37.14 -25.68
CA PHE A 851 1.81 -36.56 -27.01
C PHE A 851 2.87 -35.49 -27.36
N TYR A 852 3.19 -35.36 -28.64
CA TYR A 852 4.25 -34.51 -29.19
C TYR A 852 3.73 -33.15 -29.71
N ASP A 853 4.66 -32.20 -29.83
CA ASP A 853 4.72 -31.05 -30.75
C ASP A 853 3.50 -30.12 -30.92
N VAL A 854 3.64 -28.90 -30.39
CA VAL A 854 3.20 -27.64 -31.05
C VAL A 854 4.32 -26.61 -30.86
N ASP A 855 4.57 -25.78 -31.87
CA ASP A 855 5.81 -24.98 -32.02
C ASP A 855 6.12 -23.95 -30.92
N LEU A 856 7.42 -23.79 -30.69
CA LEU A 856 8.03 -22.60 -30.08
C LEU A 856 8.23 -21.53 -31.15
N ASP A 857 7.29 -20.59 -31.29
CA ASP A 857 7.59 -19.30 -31.92
C ASP A 857 6.63 -18.18 -31.47
N VAL A 858 7.02 -16.93 -31.73
CA VAL A 858 6.29 -15.69 -31.40
C VAL A 858 6.05 -15.43 -29.91
N PHE A 859 7.05 -14.85 -29.25
CA PHE A 859 6.94 -13.44 -28.80
C PHE A 859 8.33 -12.88 -28.49
N GLY A 860 8.84 -11.99 -29.35
CA GLY A 860 9.98 -11.14 -29.05
C GLY A 860 9.51 -9.74 -28.69
N LEU A 861 9.72 -9.33 -27.43
CA LEU A 861 9.76 -7.94 -26.94
C LEU A 861 10.36 -7.90 -25.53
#